data_AF-A0A971PQW2-F1
#
_entry.id   AF-A0A971PQW2-F1
#
_cell.length_a   1.000
_cell.length_b   1.000
_cell.length_c   1.000
_cell.angle_alpha   90.00
_cell.angle_beta   90.00
_cell.angle_gamma   90.00
#
_symmetry.space_group_name_H-M   'P 1'
#
loop_
_entity.id
_entity.type
_entity.pdbx_description
1 polymer ?
#
loop_
_entity_poly.entity_id
_entity_poly.type
_entity_poly.pdbx_seq_one_letter_code
_entity_poly.pdbx_strand_id
1 'polypeptide(L)'
;MSGFSVSAVLAVFFGLLLLPLLFVPYLAWSYRRRGTLGYGHAIIAAGAVIYGMALWTHTIVPLPDPETVQCTTAQLRPLASLGDLDLAANGLRDPALLQLILNVALFVPFGMLVRHLTGARARWVVAAAFALSLLIELTQLTGVWGLYPCSYRLFDVDDLLTNTLGAALGVTAAPLLRRVPGQDVLPTDAPREVTRGRRLVGMAADVVSVHVVGFLVYLPLAIAARDAGWFGEEVPYSRLAGAATLAVAVLMLGVLPRFTRGATLGQLITSIRPVTTDGKAPGGLAMTVRFAAGSGGYFALDALGDLLGLEALTALSTLWIVLSGAAVLLGHPRGLSGRAAGLTVVDTRSRDLQTGRAREADPRSLGQAVVALVATVVVIGTAMSALGSLSPAIELGVAAVGVLALAVASLAVLPYLVGTGLLTVRREGLGVATALPLLTAGAIVGLLSLTVVAIVTHTRWLVALTVGGMAVTGYLGLLFLAFLAYGQWYARRTPTWPADAVVVLGSRVFGERVPPLLAARIDRGMEALDEILASDPDAPTVLVCSGGQGPDETVAEGTAMAAYAVRAGAPADRVIAETASRTTEENLLRTRELLHERGLGASMVVATNDFHAFRAAIISRELGIEAQVVGARTAHYYFPAAILREFVGVLARSPLVHASVGLLLGALVGAAGYLLTG
;
A
#
# COMPACT_ATOMS: atom_id res chain seq x y z
N MET A 1 -20.62 9.30 -29.80
CA MET A 1 -20.06 8.65 -28.60
C MET A 1 -19.55 9.66 -27.55
N SER A 2 -20.19 10.82 -27.39
CA SER A 2 -19.75 11.90 -26.48
C SER A 2 -20.45 11.90 -25.10
N GLY A 3 -21.53 11.13 -24.90
CA GLY A 3 -22.28 11.09 -23.63
C GLY A 3 -21.73 10.14 -22.56
N PHE A 4 -20.94 9.13 -22.95
CA PHE A 4 -20.44 8.12 -22.01
C PHE A 4 -19.33 8.65 -21.08
N SER A 5 -18.74 9.82 -21.35
CA SER A 5 -17.66 10.38 -20.54
C SER A 5 -18.13 11.21 -19.35
N VAL A 6 -19.19 12.01 -19.47
CA VAL A 6 -19.60 12.96 -18.41
C VAL A 6 -20.25 12.26 -17.22
N SER A 7 -21.23 11.38 -17.45
CA SER A 7 -21.90 10.68 -16.35
C SER A 7 -20.94 9.75 -15.59
N ALA A 8 -20.02 9.08 -16.29
CA ALA A 8 -19.01 8.23 -15.66
C ALA A 8 -18.02 9.05 -14.82
N VAL A 9 -17.55 10.21 -15.34
CA VAL A 9 -16.69 11.12 -14.58
C VAL A 9 -17.41 11.65 -13.35
N LEU A 10 -18.67 12.07 -13.46
CA LEU A 10 -19.47 12.53 -12.33
C LEU A 10 -19.72 11.41 -11.30
N ALA A 11 -19.96 10.18 -11.75
CA ALA A 11 -20.14 9.03 -10.87
C ALA A 11 -18.90 8.78 -10.01
N VAL A 12 -17.74 8.78 -10.66
CA VAL A 12 -16.45 8.60 -10.00
C VAL A 12 -16.18 9.79 -9.08
N PHE A 13 -16.40 11.02 -9.55
CA PHE A 13 -16.17 12.23 -8.77
C PHE A 13 -17.03 12.27 -7.49
N PHE A 14 -18.36 12.15 -7.62
CA PHE A 14 -19.27 12.13 -6.47
C PHE A 14 -19.08 10.90 -5.58
N GLY A 15 -18.77 9.74 -6.17
CA GLY A 15 -18.43 8.53 -5.41
C GLY A 15 -17.19 8.74 -4.56
N LEU A 16 -16.13 9.31 -5.13
CA LEU A 16 -14.90 9.64 -4.41
C LEU A 16 -15.12 10.71 -3.33
N LEU A 17 -16.05 11.65 -3.55
CA LEU A 17 -16.44 12.64 -2.53
C LEU A 17 -17.22 12.00 -1.37
N LEU A 18 -18.07 11.00 -1.65
CA LEU A 18 -18.91 10.34 -0.65
C LEU A 18 -18.12 9.32 0.19
N LEU A 19 -17.07 8.72 -0.36
CA LEU A 19 -16.25 7.71 0.34
C LEU A 19 -15.67 8.22 1.67
N PRO A 20 -15.03 9.40 1.78
CA PRO A 20 -14.59 9.97 3.05
C PRO A 20 -15.71 10.13 4.08
N LEU A 21 -16.91 10.54 3.66
CA LEU A 21 -18.07 10.72 4.54
C LEU A 21 -18.55 9.37 5.11
N LEU A 22 -18.55 8.32 4.30
CA LEU A 22 -18.96 6.98 4.69
C LEU A 22 -17.85 6.16 5.35
N PHE A 23 -16.59 6.61 5.25
CA PHE A 23 -15.42 5.88 5.76
C PHE A 23 -15.52 5.59 7.25
N VAL A 24 -15.75 6.61 8.08
CA VAL A 24 -15.81 6.47 9.55
C VAL A 24 -16.99 5.58 9.98
N PRO A 25 -18.23 5.79 9.49
CA PRO A 25 -19.34 4.87 9.74
C PRO A 25 -19.04 3.43 9.31
N TYR A 26 -18.43 3.24 8.13
CA TYR A 26 -18.07 1.92 7.63
C TYR A 26 -17.03 1.23 8.52
N LEU A 27 -15.99 1.94 8.97
CA LEU A 27 -15.01 1.39 9.90
C LEU A 27 -15.67 0.96 11.21
N ALA A 28 -16.54 1.81 11.78
CA ALA A 28 -17.28 1.49 12.99
C ALA A 28 -18.16 0.25 12.81
N TRP A 29 -18.87 0.15 11.69
CA TRP A 29 -19.66 -1.02 11.34
C TRP A 29 -18.80 -2.28 11.16
N SER A 30 -17.68 -2.20 10.42
CA SER A 30 -16.79 -3.32 10.15
C SER A 30 -16.15 -3.85 11.42
N TYR A 31 -15.61 -2.99 12.29
CA TYR A 31 -15.03 -3.44 13.55
C TYR A 31 -16.08 -3.98 14.53
N ARG A 32 -17.30 -3.44 14.56
CA ARG A 32 -18.38 -3.99 15.41
C ARG A 32 -18.92 -5.33 14.94
N ARG A 33 -19.09 -5.52 13.62
CA ARG A 33 -19.64 -6.76 13.05
C ARG A 33 -18.60 -7.85 12.82
N ARG A 34 -17.39 -7.45 12.42
CA ARG A 34 -16.34 -8.37 11.94
C ARG A 34 -15.10 -8.37 12.80
N GLY A 35 -14.95 -7.40 13.71
CA GLY A 35 -13.77 -7.22 14.54
C GLY A 35 -12.53 -6.74 13.81
N THR A 36 -12.50 -6.71 12.47
CA THR A 36 -11.32 -6.37 11.67
C THR A 36 -11.71 -5.54 10.46
N LEU A 37 -10.72 -4.84 9.89
CA LEU A 37 -10.85 -4.23 8.57
C LEU A 37 -10.23 -5.18 7.55
N GLY A 38 -11.05 -6.02 6.92
CA GLY A 38 -10.60 -6.86 5.82
C GLY A 38 -10.46 -6.03 4.55
N TYR A 39 -9.24 -5.91 4.00
CA TYR A 39 -8.96 -5.06 2.84
C TYR A 39 -9.85 -5.38 1.63
N GLY A 40 -10.01 -6.65 1.27
CA GLY A 40 -10.88 -7.02 0.14
C GLY A 40 -12.36 -6.74 0.40
N HIS A 41 -12.82 -6.83 1.65
CA HIS A 41 -14.17 -6.41 2.01
C HIS A 41 -14.34 -4.88 1.90
N ALA A 42 -13.33 -4.10 2.30
CA ALA A 42 -13.33 -2.65 2.12
C ALA A 42 -13.37 -2.26 0.63
N ILE A 43 -12.65 -2.98 -0.23
CA ILE A 43 -12.72 -2.79 -1.69
C ILE A 43 -14.14 -3.08 -2.21
N ILE A 44 -14.77 -4.18 -1.78
CA ILE A 44 -16.15 -4.49 -2.16
C ILE A 44 -17.13 -3.40 -1.69
N ALA A 45 -16.98 -2.93 -0.44
CA ALA A 45 -17.82 -1.87 0.10
C ALA A 45 -17.64 -0.54 -0.64
N ALA A 46 -16.40 -0.15 -0.94
CA ALA A 46 -16.11 1.03 -1.74
C ALA A 46 -16.66 0.90 -3.18
N GLY A 47 -16.50 -0.27 -3.78
CA GLY A 47 -17.07 -0.62 -5.08
C GLY A 47 -18.60 -0.49 -5.08
N ALA A 48 -19.28 -0.83 -3.98
CA ALA A 48 -20.72 -0.64 -3.85
C ALA A 48 -21.15 0.83 -3.82
N VAL A 49 -20.36 1.71 -3.20
CA VAL A 49 -20.62 3.16 -3.21
C VAL A 49 -20.44 3.72 -4.62
N ILE A 50 -19.34 3.39 -5.29
CA ILE A 50 -19.07 3.83 -6.67
C ILE A 50 -20.14 3.29 -7.63
N TYR A 51 -20.53 2.02 -7.50
CA TYR A 51 -21.61 1.42 -8.26
C TYR A 51 -22.95 2.13 -8.02
N GLY A 52 -23.29 2.43 -6.76
CA GLY A 52 -24.50 3.18 -6.43
C GLY A 52 -24.52 4.57 -7.08
N MET A 53 -23.38 5.26 -7.07
CA MET A 53 -23.25 6.55 -7.76
C MET A 53 -23.33 6.42 -9.26
N ALA A 54 -22.73 5.37 -9.85
CA ALA A 54 -22.84 5.09 -11.28
C ALA A 54 -24.30 4.84 -11.69
N LEU A 55 -25.03 4.03 -10.92
CA LEU A 55 -26.46 3.79 -11.15
C LEU A 55 -27.25 5.11 -11.11
N TRP A 56 -27.03 5.95 -10.11
CA TRP A 56 -27.68 7.25 -9.98
C TRP A 56 -27.34 8.19 -11.15
N THR A 57 -26.06 8.33 -11.51
CA THR A 57 -25.67 9.20 -12.62
C THR A 57 -26.16 8.70 -13.97
N HIS A 58 -26.17 7.40 -14.24
CA HIS A 58 -26.62 6.89 -15.54
C HIS A 58 -28.15 7.00 -15.69
N THR A 59 -28.88 6.89 -14.58
CA THR A 59 -30.35 6.93 -14.59
C THR A 59 -30.91 8.35 -14.62
N ILE A 60 -30.15 9.35 -14.16
CA ILE A 60 -30.63 10.75 -14.07
C ILE A 60 -29.84 11.71 -14.97
N VAL A 61 -28.53 11.50 -15.15
CA VAL A 61 -27.62 12.43 -15.86
C VAL A 61 -27.29 11.87 -17.25
N PRO A 62 -27.24 12.68 -18.33
CA PRO A 62 -27.40 14.13 -18.37
C PRO A 62 -28.86 14.57 -18.26
N LEU A 63 -29.03 15.74 -17.65
CA LEU A 63 -30.28 16.48 -17.62
C LEU A 63 -30.43 17.24 -18.95
N PRO A 64 -31.58 17.15 -19.64
CA PRO A 64 -31.79 17.86 -20.90
C PRO A 64 -31.94 19.37 -20.66
N ASP A 65 -31.67 20.17 -21.69
CA ASP A 65 -31.95 21.61 -21.66
C ASP A 65 -33.46 21.84 -21.49
N PRO A 66 -33.90 22.58 -20.45
CA PRO A 66 -35.32 22.87 -20.22
C PRO A 66 -36.05 23.48 -21.42
N GLU A 67 -35.36 24.21 -22.29
CA GLU A 67 -35.96 24.87 -23.45
C GLU A 67 -36.22 23.94 -24.63
N THR A 68 -35.53 22.79 -24.70
CA THR A 68 -35.59 21.87 -25.85
C THR A 68 -36.10 20.47 -25.50
N VAL A 69 -36.54 20.27 -24.26
CA VAL A 69 -36.95 18.95 -23.76
C VAL A 69 -38.14 18.38 -24.56
N GLN A 70 -37.98 17.15 -25.06
CA GLN A 70 -39.03 16.40 -25.75
C GLN A 70 -39.68 15.40 -24.80
N CYS A 71 -41.01 15.47 -24.69
CA CYS A 71 -41.76 14.58 -23.82
C CYS A 71 -41.95 13.19 -24.46
N THR A 72 -41.87 12.15 -23.63
CA THR A 72 -42.13 10.75 -24.01
C THR A 72 -43.27 10.20 -23.17
N THR A 73 -44.05 9.28 -23.75
CA THR A 73 -45.16 8.59 -23.06
C THR A 73 -44.70 7.28 -22.43
N ALA A 74 -45.25 6.95 -21.26
CA ALA A 74 -44.93 5.72 -20.56
C ALA A 74 -45.31 4.46 -21.36
N GLN A 75 -44.44 3.46 -21.32
CA GLN A 75 -44.69 2.09 -21.75
C GLN A 75 -45.26 1.32 -20.54
N LEU A 76 -46.43 0.71 -20.69
CA LEU A 76 -47.09 -0.05 -19.61
C LEU A 76 -47.39 -1.52 -19.95
N ARG A 77 -46.98 -2.01 -21.12
CA ARG A 77 -47.29 -3.37 -21.59
C ARG A 77 -46.14 -4.32 -21.27
N PRO A 78 -46.30 -5.29 -20.35
CA PRO A 78 -45.22 -6.23 -20.07
C PRO A 78 -44.79 -6.99 -21.34
N LEU A 79 -43.47 -7.17 -21.47
CA LEU A 79 -42.77 -7.86 -22.55
C LEU A 79 -42.92 -7.23 -23.94
N ALA A 80 -43.22 -5.94 -24.02
CA ALA A 80 -43.31 -5.25 -25.31
C ALA A 80 -41.96 -5.17 -26.02
N SER A 81 -40.87 -5.02 -25.27
CA SER A 81 -39.50 -5.00 -25.79
C SER A 81 -39.12 -6.25 -26.59
N LEU A 82 -39.77 -7.39 -26.35
CA LEU A 82 -39.57 -8.61 -27.15
C LEU A 82 -40.21 -8.53 -28.54
N GLY A 83 -41.28 -7.75 -28.68
CA GLY A 83 -41.93 -7.48 -29.96
C GLY A 83 -41.15 -6.52 -30.85
N ASP A 84 -40.28 -5.70 -30.25
CA ASP A 84 -39.44 -4.71 -30.93
C ASP A 84 -38.10 -5.30 -31.43
N LEU A 85 -37.84 -6.59 -31.19
CA LEU A 85 -36.62 -7.29 -31.60
C LEU A 85 -36.60 -7.55 -33.12
N ASP A 86 -35.56 -7.07 -33.81
CA ASP A 86 -35.27 -7.46 -35.21
C ASP A 86 -33.88 -8.11 -35.31
N LEU A 87 -33.80 -9.33 -34.80
CA LEU A 87 -32.56 -10.13 -34.84
C LEU A 87 -32.15 -10.52 -36.26
N ALA A 88 -33.10 -10.55 -37.20
CA ALA A 88 -32.80 -10.87 -38.59
C ALA A 88 -32.05 -9.72 -39.27
N ALA A 89 -32.42 -8.47 -39.00
CA ALA A 89 -31.73 -7.30 -39.53
C ALA A 89 -30.47 -6.93 -38.74
N ASN A 90 -30.54 -6.96 -37.40
CA ASN A 90 -29.52 -6.36 -36.53
C ASN A 90 -28.67 -7.38 -35.77
N GLY A 91 -29.04 -8.67 -35.78
CA GLY A 91 -28.34 -9.73 -35.06
C GLY A 91 -28.17 -9.43 -33.56
N LEU A 92 -26.99 -9.76 -33.01
CA LEU A 92 -26.66 -9.50 -31.60
C LEU A 92 -26.42 -8.02 -31.26
N ARG A 93 -26.47 -7.13 -32.25
CA ARG A 93 -26.33 -5.68 -32.06
C ARG A 93 -27.68 -4.94 -32.07
N ASP A 94 -28.78 -5.69 -32.07
CA ASP A 94 -30.12 -5.13 -31.98
C ASP A 94 -30.27 -4.25 -30.72
N PRO A 95 -30.76 -3.00 -30.85
CA PRO A 95 -30.86 -2.09 -29.71
C PRO A 95 -31.77 -2.58 -28.59
N ALA A 96 -32.91 -3.20 -28.92
CA ALA A 96 -33.85 -3.72 -27.93
C ALA A 96 -33.26 -4.93 -27.20
N LEU A 97 -32.54 -5.81 -27.92
CA LEU A 97 -31.77 -6.90 -27.30
C LEU A 97 -30.69 -6.36 -26.35
N LEU A 98 -29.93 -5.36 -26.79
CA LEU A 98 -28.87 -4.77 -25.98
C LEU A 98 -29.43 -4.08 -24.74
N GLN A 99 -30.57 -3.36 -24.84
CA GLN A 99 -31.24 -2.77 -23.68
C GLN A 99 -31.63 -3.83 -22.65
N LEU A 100 -32.30 -4.91 -23.08
CA LEU A 100 -32.69 -6.04 -22.23
C LEU A 100 -31.48 -6.65 -21.50
N ILE A 101 -30.41 -6.95 -22.23
CA ILE A 101 -29.19 -7.56 -21.66
C ILE A 101 -28.48 -6.59 -20.72
N LEU A 102 -28.34 -5.32 -21.09
CA LEU A 102 -27.63 -4.32 -20.30
C LEU A 102 -28.38 -3.97 -19.01
N ASN A 103 -29.72 -3.93 -19.02
CA ASN A 103 -30.52 -3.69 -17.82
C ASN A 103 -30.38 -4.85 -16.81
N VAL A 104 -30.46 -6.10 -17.30
CA VAL A 104 -30.13 -7.28 -16.48
C VAL A 104 -28.71 -7.19 -15.92
N ALA A 105 -27.72 -6.93 -16.79
CA ALA A 105 -26.32 -6.86 -16.40
C ALA A 105 -26.04 -5.74 -15.37
N LEU A 106 -26.71 -4.59 -15.51
CA LEU A 106 -26.57 -3.44 -14.63
C LEU A 106 -27.01 -3.75 -13.20
N PHE A 107 -28.03 -4.58 -13.00
CA PHE A 107 -28.55 -4.95 -11.67
C PHE A 107 -27.97 -6.25 -11.08
N VAL A 108 -27.20 -7.04 -11.84
CA VAL A 108 -26.45 -8.18 -11.28
C VAL A 108 -25.53 -7.75 -10.12
N PRO A 109 -24.70 -6.69 -10.25
CA PRO A 109 -23.91 -6.18 -9.13
C PRO A 109 -24.76 -5.78 -7.90
N PHE A 110 -25.94 -5.16 -8.09
CA PHE A 110 -26.83 -4.83 -6.98
C PHE A 110 -27.19 -6.08 -6.17
N GLY A 111 -27.64 -7.13 -6.85
CA GLY A 111 -27.99 -8.41 -6.22
C GLY A 111 -26.81 -9.04 -5.48
N MET A 112 -25.61 -9.04 -6.08
CA MET A 112 -24.40 -9.59 -5.49
C MET A 112 -23.97 -8.80 -4.23
N LEU A 113 -23.85 -7.48 -4.37
CA LEU A 113 -23.30 -6.59 -3.35
C LEU A 113 -24.22 -6.48 -2.14
N VAL A 114 -25.52 -6.24 -2.36
CA VAL A 114 -26.49 -6.12 -1.25
C VAL A 114 -26.58 -7.43 -0.47
N ARG A 115 -26.64 -8.58 -1.17
CA ARG A 115 -26.66 -9.91 -0.53
C ARG A 115 -25.39 -10.17 0.28
N HIS A 116 -24.22 -9.85 -0.27
CA HIS A 116 -22.93 -10.10 0.38
C HIS A 116 -22.68 -9.18 1.58
N LEU A 117 -22.93 -7.88 1.44
CA LEU A 117 -22.63 -6.89 2.48
C LEU A 117 -23.62 -6.91 3.65
N THR A 118 -24.91 -7.16 3.39
CA THR A 118 -25.94 -7.12 4.44
C THR A 118 -26.27 -8.50 5.04
N GLY A 119 -26.01 -9.57 4.29
CA GLY A 119 -26.49 -10.92 4.62
C GLY A 119 -28.02 -11.09 4.50
N ALA A 120 -28.73 -10.13 3.89
CA ALA A 120 -30.19 -10.18 3.75
C ALA A 120 -30.66 -11.40 2.94
N ARG A 121 -31.84 -11.93 3.27
CA ARG A 121 -32.45 -13.08 2.55
C ARG A 121 -32.73 -12.71 1.09
N ALA A 122 -32.57 -13.66 0.17
CA ALA A 122 -32.71 -13.46 -1.27
C ALA A 122 -33.96 -12.66 -1.66
N ARG A 123 -35.13 -13.05 -1.15
CA ARG A 123 -36.41 -12.37 -1.41
C ARG A 123 -36.40 -10.87 -1.07
N TRP A 124 -35.70 -10.47 -0.02
CA TRP A 124 -35.63 -9.06 0.39
C TRP A 124 -34.66 -8.27 -0.49
N VAL A 125 -33.62 -8.91 -1.00
CA VAL A 125 -32.71 -8.29 -1.98
C VAL A 125 -33.44 -8.06 -3.31
N VAL A 126 -34.19 -9.06 -3.78
CA VAL A 126 -34.99 -8.94 -5.01
C VAL A 126 -36.10 -7.91 -4.85
N ALA A 127 -36.80 -7.88 -3.72
CA ALA A 127 -37.81 -6.85 -3.43
C ALA A 127 -37.20 -5.43 -3.37
N ALA A 128 -36.01 -5.28 -2.79
CA ALA A 128 -35.30 -4.01 -2.77
C ALA A 128 -34.87 -3.56 -4.18
N ALA A 129 -34.46 -4.50 -5.04
CA ALA A 129 -34.13 -4.20 -6.44
C ALA A 129 -35.35 -3.71 -7.21
N PHE A 130 -36.49 -4.39 -7.06
CA PHE A 130 -37.75 -3.96 -7.66
C PHE A 130 -38.15 -2.56 -7.18
N ALA A 131 -38.09 -2.31 -5.86
CA ALA A 131 -38.42 -1.00 -5.29
C ALA A 131 -37.48 0.11 -5.80
N LEU A 132 -36.18 -0.17 -5.93
CA LEU A 132 -35.22 0.78 -6.48
C LEU A 132 -35.47 1.03 -7.97
N SER A 133 -35.73 -0.01 -8.76
CA SER A 133 -36.10 0.13 -10.17
C SER A 133 -37.36 0.98 -10.31
N LEU A 134 -38.38 0.69 -9.51
CA LEU A 134 -39.63 1.47 -9.49
C LEU A 134 -39.37 2.94 -9.11
N LEU A 135 -38.51 3.19 -8.13
CA LEU A 135 -38.14 4.56 -7.76
C LEU A 135 -37.45 5.30 -8.92
N ILE A 136 -36.57 4.64 -9.65
CA ILE A 136 -35.90 5.20 -10.83
C ILE A 136 -36.94 5.53 -11.91
N GLU A 137 -37.78 4.56 -12.27
CA GLU A 137 -38.83 4.74 -13.27
C GLU A 137 -39.81 5.87 -12.88
N LEU A 138 -40.25 5.93 -11.63
CA LEU A 138 -41.10 7.01 -11.13
C LEU A 138 -40.41 8.38 -11.18
N THR A 139 -39.11 8.43 -10.91
CA THR A 139 -38.31 9.66 -11.05
C THR A 139 -38.29 10.11 -12.51
N GLN A 140 -38.19 9.20 -13.48
CA GLN A 140 -38.21 9.52 -14.91
C GLN A 140 -39.61 9.91 -15.41
N LEU A 141 -40.65 9.19 -14.97
CA LEU A 141 -42.05 9.47 -15.31
C LEU A 141 -42.48 10.85 -14.84
N THR A 142 -42.03 11.27 -13.66
CA THR A 142 -42.39 12.56 -13.06
C THR A 142 -41.50 13.73 -13.53
N GLY A 143 -40.57 13.50 -14.46
CA GLY A 143 -39.63 14.54 -14.89
C GLY A 143 -38.71 15.01 -13.76
N VAL A 144 -38.15 14.07 -13.01
CA VAL A 144 -37.37 14.32 -11.78
C VAL A 144 -38.21 15.06 -10.73
N TRP A 145 -39.35 14.48 -10.35
CA TRP A 145 -40.24 14.99 -9.31
C TRP A 145 -40.73 16.43 -9.57
N GLY A 146 -41.09 16.73 -10.82
CA GLY A 146 -41.61 18.04 -11.22
C GLY A 146 -40.53 19.09 -11.52
N LEU A 147 -39.25 18.71 -11.54
CA LEU A 147 -38.19 19.59 -12.03
C LEU A 147 -38.36 19.92 -13.52
N TYR A 148 -38.87 18.97 -14.29
CA TYR A 148 -39.26 19.13 -15.68
C TYR A 148 -40.78 19.03 -15.84
N PRO A 149 -41.36 19.74 -16.82
CA PRO A 149 -42.81 19.77 -17.02
C PRO A 149 -43.40 18.45 -17.51
N CYS A 150 -42.57 17.51 -17.99
CA CYS A 150 -42.99 16.22 -18.49
C CYS A 150 -41.89 15.15 -18.35
N SER A 151 -42.26 13.89 -18.60
CA SER A 151 -41.32 12.77 -18.70
C SER A 151 -40.49 12.89 -19.99
N TYR A 152 -39.17 12.98 -19.85
CA TYR A 152 -38.23 13.09 -20.99
C TYR A 152 -37.41 11.82 -21.20
N ARG A 153 -37.56 10.82 -20.33
CA ARG A 153 -37.04 9.46 -20.48
C ARG A 153 -38.21 8.49 -20.40
N LEU A 154 -38.13 7.39 -21.13
CA LEU A 154 -39.21 6.41 -21.19
C LEU A 154 -39.37 5.69 -19.85
N PHE A 155 -40.53 5.82 -19.21
CA PHE A 155 -40.94 4.87 -18.16
C PHE A 155 -41.22 3.52 -18.82
N ASP A 156 -40.52 2.46 -18.41
CA ASP A 156 -40.67 1.13 -19.01
C ASP A 156 -40.96 0.05 -17.95
N VAL A 157 -42.11 -0.63 -18.09
CA VAL A 157 -42.46 -1.77 -17.20
C VAL A 157 -41.50 -2.94 -17.41
N ASP A 158 -40.93 -3.08 -18.60
CA ASP A 158 -39.95 -4.14 -18.87
C ASP A 158 -38.66 -3.92 -18.09
N ASP A 159 -38.24 -2.66 -17.89
CA ASP A 159 -37.07 -2.33 -17.09
C ASP A 159 -37.24 -2.79 -15.63
N LEU A 160 -38.45 -2.71 -15.08
CA LEU A 160 -38.75 -3.27 -13.74
C LEU A 160 -38.51 -4.78 -13.71
N LEU A 161 -38.90 -5.50 -14.76
CA LEU A 161 -38.73 -6.95 -14.85
C LEU A 161 -37.25 -7.32 -15.02
N THR A 162 -36.54 -6.66 -15.93
CA THR A 162 -35.16 -6.96 -16.28
C THR A 162 -34.19 -6.61 -15.17
N ASN A 163 -34.38 -5.47 -14.51
CA ASN A 163 -33.56 -5.06 -13.37
C ASN A 163 -33.78 -6.01 -12.18
N THR A 164 -35.03 -6.41 -11.93
CA THR A 164 -35.36 -7.39 -10.88
C THR A 164 -34.77 -8.77 -11.18
N LEU A 165 -34.80 -9.22 -12.44
CA LEU A 165 -34.16 -10.45 -12.89
C LEU A 165 -32.64 -10.39 -12.72
N GLY A 166 -32.01 -9.28 -13.11
CA GLY A 166 -30.60 -9.01 -12.89
C GLY A 166 -30.20 -9.16 -11.43
N ALA A 167 -30.96 -8.54 -10.52
CA ALA A 167 -30.72 -8.68 -9.09
C ALA A 167 -30.90 -10.12 -8.58
N ALA A 168 -31.89 -10.86 -9.10
CA ALA A 168 -32.06 -12.28 -8.75
C ALA A 168 -30.86 -13.13 -9.19
N LEU A 169 -30.35 -12.94 -10.42
CA LEU A 169 -29.11 -13.57 -10.88
C LEU A 169 -27.92 -13.14 -10.01
N GLY A 170 -27.83 -11.87 -9.66
CA GLY A 170 -26.82 -11.34 -8.76
C GLY A 170 -26.81 -12.01 -7.39
N VAL A 171 -27.98 -12.29 -6.80
CA VAL A 171 -28.09 -13.03 -5.53
C VAL A 171 -27.49 -14.43 -5.65
N THR A 172 -27.67 -15.11 -6.78
CA THR A 172 -27.07 -16.43 -7.03
C THR A 172 -25.54 -16.34 -7.20
N ALA A 173 -25.04 -15.26 -7.79
CA ALA A 173 -23.61 -15.02 -7.99
C ALA A 173 -22.90 -14.44 -6.74
N ALA A 174 -23.64 -13.95 -5.73
CA ALA A 174 -23.07 -13.35 -4.51
C ALA A 174 -21.97 -14.18 -3.81
N PRO A 175 -22.03 -15.54 -3.73
CA PRO A 175 -20.95 -16.34 -3.14
C PRO A 175 -19.58 -16.16 -3.80
N LEU A 176 -19.50 -15.69 -5.05
CA LEU A 176 -18.24 -15.38 -5.72
C LEU A 176 -17.44 -14.32 -4.95
N LEU A 177 -18.12 -13.34 -4.34
CA LEU A 177 -17.49 -12.27 -3.56
C LEU A 177 -16.82 -12.77 -2.28
N ARG A 178 -17.16 -13.98 -1.81
CA ARG A 178 -16.49 -14.61 -0.65
C ARG A 178 -15.06 -15.06 -0.96
N ARG A 179 -14.71 -15.23 -2.24
CA ARG A 179 -13.35 -15.61 -2.66
C ARG A 179 -12.36 -14.46 -2.60
N VAL A 180 -12.84 -13.21 -2.52
CA VAL A 180 -11.98 -12.03 -2.40
C VAL A 180 -11.32 -12.03 -1.01
N PRO A 181 -9.98 -11.98 -0.90
CA PRO A 181 -9.29 -12.07 0.39
C PRO A 181 -9.79 -11.08 1.45
N GLY A 182 -9.81 -11.50 2.73
CA GLY A 182 -10.21 -10.64 3.84
C GLY A 182 -11.73 -10.54 4.07
N GLN A 183 -12.49 -11.60 3.77
CA GLN A 183 -13.91 -11.71 4.19
C GLN A 183 -14.09 -12.30 5.60
N ASP A 184 -13.01 -12.68 6.29
CA ASP A 184 -13.08 -13.35 7.58
C ASP A 184 -13.79 -12.51 8.66
N VAL A 185 -14.61 -13.17 9.47
CA VAL A 185 -15.30 -12.56 10.60
C VAL A 185 -14.66 -13.10 11.87
N LEU A 186 -14.06 -12.22 12.66
CA LEU A 186 -13.36 -12.59 13.89
C LEU A 186 -14.23 -12.32 15.12
N PRO A 187 -14.18 -13.17 16.18
CA PRO A 187 -14.99 -12.99 17.39
C PRO A 187 -14.79 -11.62 18.04
N THR A 188 -15.86 -10.84 18.21
CA THR A 188 -15.78 -9.41 18.56
C THR A 188 -15.14 -9.12 19.90
N ASP A 189 -15.20 -10.06 20.84
CA ASP A 189 -14.82 -9.80 22.24
C ASP A 189 -13.42 -10.35 22.58
N ALA A 190 -12.82 -11.13 21.68
CA ALA A 190 -11.50 -11.67 21.89
C ALA A 190 -10.43 -10.57 21.77
N PRO A 191 -9.49 -10.47 22.73
CA PRO A 191 -8.35 -9.56 22.63
C PRO A 191 -7.44 -9.96 21.49
N ARG A 192 -6.79 -8.96 20.87
CA ARG A 192 -5.95 -9.17 19.69
C ARG A 192 -4.73 -8.28 19.70
N GLU A 193 -3.74 -8.70 18.94
CA GLU A 193 -2.56 -7.89 18.69
C GLU A 193 -2.92 -6.57 18.00
N VAL A 194 -2.26 -5.50 18.42
CA VAL A 194 -2.38 -4.19 17.79
C VAL A 194 -1.46 -4.12 16.58
N THR A 195 -2.02 -4.42 15.41
CA THR A 195 -1.27 -4.32 14.15
C THR A 195 -1.02 -2.86 13.75
N ARG A 196 0.04 -2.63 12.96
CA ARG A 196 0.36 -1.29 12.43
C ARG A 196 -0.76 -0.75 11.55
N GLY A 197 -1.34 -1.60 10.70
CA GLY A 197 -2.49 -1.25 9.87
C GLY A 197 -3.69 -0.80 10.71
N ARG A 198 -4.00 -1.49 11.81
CA ARG A 198 -5.06 -1.11 12.74
C ARG A 198 -4.81 0.25 13.39
N ARG A 199 -3.56 0.56 13.77
CA ARG A 199 -3.18 1.88 14.29
C ARG A 199 -3.36 2.98 13.23
N LEU A 200 -2.89 2.74 12.01
CA LEU A 200 -3.04 3.69 10.90
C LEU A 200 -4.51 3.94 10.55
N VAL A 201 -5.34 2.91 10.55
CA VAL A 201 -6.79 3.04 10.35
C VAL A 201 -7.41 3.91 11.43
N GLY A 202 -7.00 3.73 12.70
CA GLY A 202 -7.42 4.61 13.79
C GLY A 202 -6.98 6.07 13.58
N MET A 203 -5.74 6.30 13.17
CA MET A 203 -5.24 7.64 12.85
C MET A 203 -5.97 8.28 11.65
N ALA A 204 -6.23 7.51 10.59
CA ALA A 204 -6.96 7.96 9.42
C ALA A 204 -8.42 8.30 9.79
N ALA A 205 -9.06 7.49 10.63
CA ALA A 205 -10.39 7.77 11.13
C ALA A 205 -10.43 9.07 11.95
N ASP A 206 -9.42 9.33 12.79
CA ASP A 206 -9.30 10.60 13.51
C ASP A 206 -9.18 11.80 12.55
N VAL A 207 -8.28 11.73 11.57
CA VAL A 207 -8.05 12.80 10.58
C VAL A 207 -9.29 13.05 9.74
N VAL A 208 -9.92 12.01 9.19
CA VAL A 208 -11.15 12.13 8.40
C VAL A 208 -12.28 12.70 9.24
N SER A 209 -12.43 12.26 10.49
CA SER A 209 -13.49 12.76 11.37
C SER A 209 -13.35 14.26 11.64
N VAL A 210 -12.14 14.75 11.90
CA VAL A 210 -11.90 16.18 12.13
C VAL A 210 -12.21 16.99 10.87
N HIS A 211 -11.81 16.55 9.67
CA HIS A 211 -12.13 17.25 8.43
C HIS A 211 -13.63 17.26 8.13
N VAL A 212 -14.32 16.12 8.29
CA VAL A 212 -15.76 16.02 8.03
C VAL A 212 -16.54 16.88 9.01
N VAL A 213 -16.28 16.77 10.32
CA VAL A 213 -16.96 17.57 11.34
C VAL A 213 -16.57 19.05 11.21
N GLY A 214 -15.30 19.34 10.93
CA GLY A 214 -14.79 20.69 10.66
C GLY A 214 -15.52 21.35 9.50
N PHE A 215 -15.68 20.64 8.38
CA PHE A 215 -16.45 21.12 7.22
C PHE A 215 -17.92 21.35 7.56
N LEU A 216 -18.56 20.43 8.29
CA LEU A 216 -19.96 20.56 8.72
C LEU A 216 -20.19 21.74 9.68
N VAL A 217 -19.18 22.15 10.44
CA VAL A 217 -19.21 23.34 11.30
C VAL A 217 -18.89 24.61 10.49
N TYR A 218 -17.88 24.55 9.64
CA TYR A 218 -17.41 25.65 8.82
C TYR A 218 -18.47 26.13 7.84
N LEU A 219 -19.14 25.22 7.11
CA LEU A 219 -20.03 25.60 6.02
C LEU A 219 -21.22 26.47 6.50
N PRO A 220 -21.99 26.09 7.53
CA PRO A 220 -23.04 26.96 8.07
C PRO A 220 -22.50 28.28 8.65
N LEU A 221 -21.32 28.23 9.29
CA LEU A 221 -20.68 29.42 9.85
C LEU A 221 -20.28 30.41 8.75
N ALA A 222 -19.74 29.92 7.64
CA ALA A 222 -19.34 30.73 6.49
C ALA A 222 -20.55 31.36 5.80
N ILE A 223 -21.65 30.61 5.64
CA ILE A 223 -22.92 31.13 5.11
C ILE A 223 -23.47 32.21 6.03
N ALA A 224 -23.57 31.94 7.34
CA ALA A 224 -24.06 32.90 8.32
C ALA A 224 -23.19 34.17 8.38
N ALA A 225 -21.86 34.01 8.33
CA ALA A 225 -20.93 35.13 8.33
C ALA A 225 -21.07 36.03 7.10
N ARG A 226 -21.30 35.42 5.92
CA ARG A 226 -21.60 36.13 4.68
C ARG A 226 -22.93 36.87 4.78
N ASP A 227 -23.99 36.17 5.15
CA ASP A 227 -25.36 36.72 5.16
C ASP A 227 -25.56 37.80 6.22
N ALA A 228 -24.89 37.67 7.37
CA ALA A 228 -24.92 38.65 8.44
C ALA A 228 -23.90 39.79 8.24
N GLY A 229 -23.08 39.76 7.18
CA GLY A 229 -22.09 40.78 6.88
C GLY A 229 -21.02 40.94 7.96
N TRP A 230 -20.68 39.88 8.70
CA TRP A 230 -19.75 39.95 9.85
C TRP A 230 -18.36 40.50 9.49
N PHE A 231 -17.95 40.35 8.23
CA PHE A 231 -16.63 40.73 7.72
C PHE A 231 -16.69 41.80 6.62
N GLY A 232 -17.84 42.46 6.40
CA GLY A 232 -18.00 43.42 5.30
C GLY A 232 -18.06 42.72 3.93
N GLU A 233 -17.40 43.29 2.92
CA GLU A 233 -17.46 42.81 1.52
C GLU A 233 -16.71 41.49 1.28
N GLU A 234 -15.68 41.19 2.07
CA GLU A 234 -14.84 40.00 1.88
C GLU A 234 -14.80 39.12 3.14
N VAL A 235 -15.38 37.92 3.04
CA VAL A 235 -15.30 36.91 4.11
C VAL A 235 -13.95 36.19 4.03
N PRO A 236 -13.16 36.12 5.12
CA PRO A 236 -11.86 35.45 5.12
C PRO A 236 -12.02 33.93 5.25
N TYR A 237 -12.55 33.29 4.21
CA TYR A 237 -12.96 31.88 4.21
C TYR A 237 -11.88 30.90 4.69
N SER A 238 -10.61 31.11 4.32
CA SER A 238 -9.49 30.27 4.76
C SER A 238 -9.28 30.33 6.27
N ARG A 239 -9.27 31.54 6.85
CA ARG A 239 -9.12 31.74 8.29
C ARG A 239 -10.29 31.15 9.08
N LEU A 240 -11.52 31.29 8.58
CA LEU A 240 -12.70 30.65 9.18
C LEU A 240 -12.59 29.12 9.13
N ALA A 241 -12.16 28.56 8.00
CA ALA A 241 -11.99 27.11 7.84
C ALA A 241 -10.89 26.57 8.79
N GLY A 242 -9.74 27.23 8.85
CA GLY A 242 -8.64 26.89 9.76
C GLY A 242 -9.08 26.97 11.23
N ALA A 243 -9.78 28.04 11.63
CA ALA A 243 -10.29 28.19 12.99
C ALA A 243 -11.30 27.10 13.38
N ALA A 244 -12.27 26.81 12.50
CA ALA A 244 -13.26 25.76 12.71
C ALA A 244 -12.59 24.38 12.82
N THR A 245 -11.67 24.07 11.92
CA THR A 245 -10.92 22.80 11.91
C THR A 245 -10.09 22.63 13.17
N LEU A 246 -9.38 23.67 13.62
CA LEU A 246 -8.60 23.64 14.86
C LEU A 246 -9.49 23.43 16.09
N ALA A 247 -10.61 24.14 16.19
CA ALA A 247 -11.56 23.98 17.29
C ALA A 247 -12.08 22.54 17.37
N VAL A 248 -12.48 21.96 16.23
CA VAL A 248 -12.90 20.56 16.14
C VAL A 248 -11.76 19.61 16.50
N ALA A 249 -10.53 19.84 16.03
CA ALA A 249 -9.36 19.03 16.37
C ALA A 249 -9.08 19.04 17.88
N VAL A 250 -9.10 20.21 18.52
CA VAL A 250 -8.92 20.35 19.97
C VAL A 250 -10.01 19.60 20.73
N LEU A 251 -11.28 19.73 20.32
CA LEU A 251 -12.39 19.02 20.94
C LEU A 251 -12.26 17.50 20.78
N MET A 252 -12.05 17.00 19.57
CA MET A 252 -12.06 15.56 19.27
C MET A 252 -10.77 14.83 19.68
N LEU A 253 -9.61 15.49 19.58
CA LEU A 253 -8.30 14.86 19.81
C LEU A 253 -7.64 15.30 21.12
N GLY A 254 -8.09 16.40 21.71
CA GLY A 254 -7.58 16.92 22.98
C GLY A 254 -8.56 16.73 24.14
N VAL A 255 -9.82 17.14 23.97
CA VAL A 255 -10.84 17.12 25.04
C VAL A 255 -11.47 15.74 25.19
N LEU A 256 -12.01 15.16 24.11
CA LEU A 256 -12.69 13.86 24.14
C LEU A 256 -11.82 12.75 24.77
N PRO A 257 -10.51 12.60 24.46
CA PRO A 257 -9.65 11.61 25.11
C PRO A 257 -9.61 11.67 26.63
N ARG A 258 -9.88 12.83 27.24
CA ARG A 258 -9.92 12.98 28.70
C ARG A 258 -11.07 12.21 29.34
N PHE A 259 -12.14 11.93 28.59
CA PHE A 259 -13.32 11.19 29.05
C PHE A 259 -13.34 9.72 28.62
N THR A 260 -12.44 9.31 27.73
CA THR A 260 -12.41 7.98 27.10
C THR A 260 -11.16 7.19 27.48
N ARG A 261 -10.61 7.45 28.67
CA ARG A 261 -9.36 6.85 29.18
C ARG A 261 -8.18 7.03 28.20
N GLY A 262 -8.13 8.18 27.52
CA GLY A 262 -7.11 8.57 26.56
C GLY A 262 -7.37 8.17 25.11
N ALA A 263 -8.44 7.44 24.80
CA ALA A 263 -8.70 6.98 23.44
C ALA A 263 -9.35 8.08 22.56
N THR A 264 -8.81 8.33 21.37
CA THR A 264 -9.48 9.17 20.36
C THR A 264 -10.63 8.41 19.70
N LEU A 265 -11.47 9.09 18.91
CA LEU A 265 -12.61 8.46 18.23
C LEU A 265 -12.18 7.29 17.34
N GLY A 266 -11.14 7.47 16.52
CA GLY A 266 -10.59 6.44 15.66
C GLY A 266 -10.00 5.27 16.44
N GLN A 267 -9.45 5.53 17.64
CA GLN A 267 -8.99 4.48 18.54
C GLN A 267 -10.14 3.69 19.17
N LEU A 268 -11.23 4.36 19.55
CA LEU A 268 -12.45 3.68 20.02
C LEU A 268 -13.04 2.78 18.93
N ILE A 269 -13.15 3.31 17.70
CA ILE A 269 -13.64 2.55 16.53
C ILE A 269 -12.78 1.31 16.29
N THR A 270 -11.46 1.46 16.35
CA THR A 270 -10.53 0.35 16.16
C THR A 270 -10.29 -0.47 17.42
N SER A 271 -11.00 -0.22 18.53
CA SER A 271 -10.87 -0.94 19.81
C SER A 271 -9.43 -0.97 20.35
N ILE A 272 -8.70 0.13 20.21
CA ILE A 272 -7.36 0.32 20.79
C ILE A 272 -7.38 1.50 21.76
N ARG A 273 -6.43 1.54 22.70
CA ARG A 273 -6.28 2.66 23.62
C ARG A 273 -4.82 2.90 24.00
N PRO A 274 -4.43 4.14 24.31
CA PRO A 274 -3.14 4.39 24.93
C PRO A 274 -3.13 3.87 26.38
N VAL A 275 -1.96 3.42 26.83
CA VAL A 275 -1.66 3.17 28.25
C VAL A 275 -0.21 3.55 28.53
N THR A 276 0.12 3.83 29.79
CA THR A 276 1.52 3.96 30.21
C THR A 276 2.24 2.61 30.07
N THR A 277 3.58 2.60 30.19
CA THR A 277 4.37 1.35 30.22
C THR A 277 3.89 0.38 31.29
N ASP A 278 3.35 0.90 32.38
CA ASP A 278 2.83 0.14 33.52
C ASP A 278 1.34 -0.22 33.36
N GLY A 279 0.74 0.09 32.21
CA GLY A 279 -0.65 -0.25 31.88
C GLY A 279 -1.72 0.69 32.43
N LYS A 280 -1.34 1.80 33.06
CA LYS A 280 -2.28 2.79 33.62
C LYS A 280 -2.83 3.71 32.52
N ALA A 281 -3.97 4.35 32.81
CA ALA A 281 -4.52 5.37 31.94
C ALA A 281 -3.57 6.58 31.86
N PRO A 282 -3.48 7.26 30.70
CA PRO A 282 -2.61 8.42 30.54
C PRO A 282 -3.10 9.62 31.39
N GLY A 283 -2.17 10.33 32.01
CA GLY A 283 -2.45 11.60 32.70
C GLY A 283 -2.69 12.77 31.74
N GLY A 284 -3.16 13.89 32.29
CA GLY A 284 -3.49 15.11 31.52
C GLY A 284 -2.35 15.64 30.66
N LEU A 285 -1.14 15.75 31.23
CA LEU A 285 0.05 16.21 30.51
C LEU A 285 0.43 15.26 29.36
N ALA A 286 0.43 13.96 29.61
CA ALA A 286 0.72 12.95 28.59
C ALA A 286 -0.28 13.02 27.42
N MET A 287 -1.55 13.32 27.69
CA MET A 287 -2.56 13.53 26.65
C MET A 287 -2.29 14.81 25.83
N THR A 288 -1.93 15.92 26.48
CA THR A 288 -1.57 17.17 25.79
C THR A 288 -0.33 16.98 24.92
N VAL A 289 0.72 16.34 25.44
CA VAL A 289 1.93 16.01 24.68
C VAL A 289 1.58 15.10 23.51
N ARG A 290 0.73 14.10 23.71
CA ARG A 290 0.29 13.19 22.64
C ARG A 290 -0.53 13.91 21.57
N PHE A 291 -1.39 14.86 21.94
CA PHE A 291 -2.14 15.69 20.99
C PHE A 291 -1.17 16.48 20.11
N ALA A 292 -0.26 17.25 20.73
CA ALA A 292 0.71 18.07 20.03
C ALA A 292 1.69 17.23 19.18
N ALA A 293 2.17 16.11 19.72
CA ALA A 293 3.11 15.23 19.02
C ALA A 293 2.43 14.27 18.01
N GLY A 294 1.10 14.30 17.90
CA GLY A 294 0.28 13.40 17.07
C GLY A 294 -0.46 14.13 15.97
N SER A 295 -1.66 13.65 15.63
CA SER A 295 -2.53 14.28 14.63
C SER A 295 -3.02 15.68 15.04
N GLY A 296 -3.05 16.00 16.33
CA GLY A 296 -3.37 17.35 16.81
C GLY A 296 -2.33 18.38 16.39
N GLY A 297 -1.04 18.04 16.39
CA GLY A 297 0.03 18.88 15.88
C GLY A 297 -0.09 19.16 14.38
N TYR A 298 -0.50 18.16 13.61
CA TYR A 298 -0.82 18.34 12.18
C TYR A 298 -1.90 19.41 12.00
N PHE A 299 -3.07 19.26 12.65
CA PHE A 299 -4.15 20.24 12.54
C PHE A 299 -3.79 21.62 13.10
N ALA A 300 -2.95 21.69 14.14
CA ALA A 300 -2.48 22.95 14.69
C ALA A 300 -1.59 23.71 13.70
N LEU A 301 -0.63 23.02 13.07
CA LEU A 301 0.24 23.62 12.05
C LEU A 301 -0.56 24.05 10.82
N ASP A 302 -1.47 23.19 10.36
CA ASP A 302 -2.33 23.45 9.20
C ASP A 302 -3.20 24.69 9.40
N ALA A 303 -3.94 24.72 10.52
CA ALA A 303 -4.80 25.84 10.86
C ALA A 303 -4.01 27.13 11.13
N LEU A 304 -2.82 27.06 11.73
CA LEU A 304 -1.95 28.23 11.90
C LEU A 304 -1.46 28.76 10.55
N GLY A 305 -1.18 27.86 9.59
CA GLY A 305 -0.88 28.24 8.21
C GLY A 305 -2.02 29.05 7.58
N ASP A 306 -3.25 28.57 7.70
CA ASP A 306 -4.45 29.26 7.18
C ASP A 306 -4.71 30.59 7.89
N LEU A 307 -4.57 30.62 9.22
CA LEU A 307 -4.81 31.82 10.04
C LEU A 307 -3.80 32.94 9.76
N LEU A 308 -2.53 32.58 9.62
CA LEU A 308 -1.42 33.51 9.40
C LEU A 308 -1.13 33.78 7.92
N GLY A 309 -1.70 32.99 7.01
CA GLY A 309 -1.39 33.05 5.57
C GLY A 309 0.04 32.59 5.26
N LEU A 310 0.56 31.62 6.02
CA LEU A 310 1.93 31.13 5.91
C LEU A 310 1.97 29.73 5.30
N GLU A 311 2.18 29.64 3.98
CA GLU A 311 2.26 28.36 3.25
C GLU A 311 3.32 27.39 3.81
N ALA A 312 4.40 27.93 4.38
CA ALA A 312 5.44 27.12 5.02
C ALA A 312 4.88 26.26 6.18
N LEU A 313 3.89 26.76 6.94
CA LEU A 313 3.27 25.99 8.02
C LEU A 313 2.39 24.85 7.48
N THR A 314 1.70 25.06 6.36
CA THR A 314 0.93 24.03 5.64
C THR A 314 1.86 22.96 5.04
N ALA A 315 3.02 23.35 4.53
CA ALA A 315 4.05 22.38 4.12
C ALA A 315 4.57 21.57 5.32
N LEU A 316 4.82 22.22 6.46
CA LEU A 316 5.22 21.54 7.70
C LEU A 316 4.12 20.61 8.24
N SER A 317 2.84 20.96 8.11
CA SER A 317 1.71 20.10 8.50
C SER A 317 1.74 18.80 7.67
N THR A 318 1.94 18.92 6.35
CA THR A 318 2.08 17.77 5.43
C THR A 318 3.26 16.87 5.81
N LEU A 319 4.41 17.47 6.11
CA LEU A 319 5.58 16.74 6.60
C LEU A 319 5.27 16.00 7.91
N TRP A 320 4.55 16.66 8.83
CA TRP A 320 4.22 16.12 10.14
C TRP A 320 3.34 14.87 10.07
N ILE A 321 2.30 14.88 9.23
CA ILE A 321 1.40 13.72 9.08
C ILE A 321 2.11 12.54 8.41
N VAL A 322 2.98 12.80 7.42
CA VAL A 322 3.79 11.78 6.74
C VAL A 322 4.77 11.13 7.71
N LEU A 323 5.53 11.93 8.47
CA LEU A 323 6.46 11.44 9.48
C LEU A 323 5.74 10.66 10.59
N SER A 324 4.55 11.12 11.01
CA SER A 324 3.72 10.43 11.98
C SER A 324 3.28 9.05 11.50
N GLY A 325 2.84 8.93 10.24
CA GLY A 325 2.50 7.65 9.63
C GLY A 325 3.71 6.73 9.43
N ALA A 326 4.81 7.27 8.91
CA ALA A 326 6.06 6.55 8.70
C ALA A 326 6.63 6.00 10.02
N ALA A 327 6.57 6.76 11.11
CA ALA A 327 7.03 6.31 12.42
C ALA A 327 6.21 5.14 12.99
N VAL A 328 4.94 5.00 12.60
CA VAL A 328 4.11 3.83 12.96
C VAL A 328 4.51 2.59 12.15
N LEU A 329 4.89 2.78 10.89
CA LEU A 329 5.21 1.69 9.97
C LEU A 329 6.65 1.17 10.13
N LEU A 330 7.60 2.08 10.33
CA LEU A 330 9.05 1.83 10.39
C LEU A 330 9.61 1.73 11.80
N GLY A 331 8.92 2.31 12.78
CA GLY A 331 9.46 2.53 14.12
C GLY A 331 8.93 1.60 15.20
N HIS A 332 9.30 1.92 16.43
CA HIS A 332 8.85 1.27 17.65
C HIS A 332 7.31 1.32 17.77
N PRO A 333 6.66 0.34 18.42
CA PRO A 333 5.20 0.22 18.53
C PRO A 333 4.48 1.42 19.15
N ARG A 334 5.23 2.36 19.73
CA ARG A 334 4.71 3.60 20.33
C ARG A 334 4.43 4.69 19.27
N GLY A 335 5.13 4.70 18.13
CA GLY A 335 5.10 5.83 17.17
C GLY A 335 5.67 7.14 17.74
N LEU A 336 5.58 8.27 17.03
CA LEU A 336 6.10 9.57 17.51
C LEU A 336 5.37 10.04 18.78
N SER A 337 4.04 10.16 18.70
CA SER A 337 3.22 10.68 19.80
C SER A 337 3.25 9.81 21.05
N GLY A 338 3.33 8.48 20.89
CA GLY A 338 3.50 7.57 22.01
C GLY A 338 4.89 7.66 22.64
N ARG A 339 5.96 7.84 21.85
CA ARG A 339 7.31 8.05 22.41
C ARG A 339 7.38 9.36 23.19
N ALA A 340 6.92 10.46 22.60
CA ALA A 340 6.92 11.78 23.25
C ALA A 340 6.12 11.79 24.55
N ALA A 341 4.99 11.08 24.59
CA ALA A 341 4.13 11.03 25.77
C ALA A 341 4.44 9.88 26.76
N GLY A 342 5.41 9.01 26.47
CA GLY A 342 5.68 7.82 27.30
C GLY A 342 4.56 6.76 27.27
N LEU A 343 3.80 6.69 26.18
CA LEU A 343 2.62 5.83 26.02
C LEU A 343 2.85 4.71 25.01
N THR A 344 2.24 3.56 25.27
CA THR A 344 2.08 2.46 24.32
C THR A 344 0.61 2.26 23.98
N VAL A 345 0.32 1.49 22.94
CA VAL A 345 -1.05 1.19 22.50
C VAL A 345 -1.35 -0.28 22.76
N VAL A 346 -2.52 -0.53 23.34
CA VAL A 346 -3.04 -1.87 23.61
C VAL A 346 -4.46 -2.02 23.09
N ASP A 347 -4.88 -3.26 22.84
CA ASP A 347 -6.28 -3.59 22.59
C ASP A 347 -7.14 -3.33 23.84
N THR A 348 -8.28 -2.69 23.68
CA THR A 348 -9.19 -2.39 24.79
C THR A 348 -9.77 -3.63 25.46
N ARG A 349 -9.81 -4.75 24.75
CA ARG A 349 -10.32 -6.05 25.22
C ARG A 349 -9.26 -6.86 25.97
N SER A 350 -7.98 -6.48 25.90
CA SER A 350 -6.90 -7.25 26.52
C SER A 350 -6.90 -7.11 28.04
N ARG A 351 -6.85 -8.26 28.73
CA ARG A 351 -6.64 -8.34 30.18
C ARG A 351 -5.15 -8.40 30.54
N ASP A 352 -4.35 -9.01 29.69
CA ASP A 352 -2.89 -9.02 29.81
C ASP A 352 -2.28 -7.91 28.92
N LEU A 353 -1.39 -7.12 29.51
CA LEU A 353 -0.74 -6.00 28.85
C LEU A 353 0.27 -6.46 27.80
N GLN A 354 0.84 -7.66 27.92
CA GLN A 354 1.85 -8.15 26.98
C GLN A 354 1.22 -8.62 25.66
N THR A 355 0.19 -9.47 25.74
CA THR A 355 -0.53 -9.99 24.56
C THR A 355 -1.23 -8.92 23.73
N GLY A 356 -1.60 -7.78 24.34
CA GLY A 356 -2.28 -6.68 23.65
C GLY A 356 -1.36 -5.62 23.03
N ARG A 357 -0.04 -5.65 23.27
CA ARG A 357 0.89 -4.61 22.80
C ARG A 357 1.16 -4.72 21.30
N ALA A 358 1.36 -3.58 20.66
CA ALA A 358 1.92 -3.56 19.31
C ALA A 358 3.37 -4.10 19.33
N ARG A 359 3.71 -4.93 18.33
CA ARG A 359 5.08 -5.44 18.13
C ARG A 359 5.97 -4.46 17.37
N GLU A 360 7.27 -4.62 17.55
CA GLU A 360 8.29 -3.86 16.81
C GLU A 360 8.29 -4.12 15.30
N ALA A 361 8.86 -3.16 14.59
CA ALA A 361 9.11 -3.27 13.18
C ALA A 361 10.21 -4.28 12.90
N ASP A 362 9.85 -5.48 12.41
CA ASP A 362 10.86 -6.43 11.94
C ASP A 362 11.59 -5.84 10.71
N PRO A 363 12.87 -5.46 10.84
CA PRO A 363 13.60 -4.76 9.78
C PRO A 363 13.82 -5.62 8.53
N ARG A 364 13.48 -6.91 8.56
CA ARG A 364 13.72 -7.87 7.47
C ARG A 364 12.58 -7.90 6.45
N SER A 365 12.06 -6.73 6.07
CA SER A 365 10.84 -6.62 5.27
C SER A 365 10.98 -5.62 4.13
N LEU A 366 10.82 -6.06 2.88
CA LEU A 366 10.78 -5.17 1.71
C LEU A 366 9.68 -4.09 1.83
N GLY A 367 8.54 -4.41 2.44
CA GLY A 367 7.49 -3.42 2.67
C GLY A 367 7.96 -2.23 3.53
N GLN A 368 8.89 -2.44 4.46
CA GLN A 368 9.45 -1.34 5.26
C GLN A 368 10.44 -0.52 4.45
N ALA A 369 11.21 -1.16 3.58
CA ALA A 369 12.06 -0.48 2.61
C ALA A 369 11.25 0.48 1.73
N VAL A 370 10.12 0.01 1.20
CA VAL A 370 9.23 0.83 0.35
C VAL A 370 8.67 2.00 1.14
N VAL A 371 8.15 1.76 2.34
CA VAL A 371 7.61 2.84 3.18
C VAL A 371 8.68 3.87 3.54
N ALA A 372 9.90 3.44 3.88
CA ALA A 372 11.00 4.33 4.19
C ALA A 372 11.38 5.20 2.99
N LEU A 373 11.50 4.59 1.81
CA LEU A 373 11.82 5.33 0.58
C LEU A 373 10.72 6.35 0.24
N VAL A 374 9.44 5.94 0.26
CA VAL A 374 8.31 6.82 -0.03
C VAL A 374 8.26 7.97 0.98
N ALA A 375 8.42 7.70 2.27
CA ALA A 375 8.47 8.74 3.28
C ALA A 375 9.63 9.73 3.02
N THR A 376 10.83 9.24 2.68
CA THR A 376 11.97 10.10 2.34
C THR A 376 11.69 10.95 1.10
N VAL A 377 11.12 10.37 0.03
CA VAL A 377 10.77 11.12 -1.19
C VAL A 377 9.76 12.22 -0.88
N VAL A 378 8.73 11.93 -0.09
CA VAL A 378 7.74 12.93 0.30
C VAL A 378 8.36 14.02 1.17
N VAL A 379 9.20 13.65 2.15
CA VAL A 379 9.92 14.63 3.00
C VAL A 379 10.78 15.57 2.15
N ILE A 380 11.57 15.03 1.21
CA ILE A 380 12.39 15.81 0.31
C ILE A 380 11.52 16.69 -0.59
N GLY A 381 10.45 16.14 -1.18
CA GLY A 381 9.54 16.88 -2.05
C GLY A 381 8.87 18.05 -1.33
N THR A 382 8.37 17.84 -0.12
CA THR A 382 7.77 18.89 0.71
C THR A 382 8.80 19.93 1.14
N ALA A 383 10.02 19.52 1.50
CA ALA A 383 11.10 20.47 1.82
C ALA A 383 11.49 21.33 0.61
N MET A 384 11.57 20.74 -0.58
CA MET A 384 11.88 21.45 -1.83
C MET A 384 10.76 22.41 -2.21
N SER A 385 9.50 22.02 -2.03
CA SER A 385 8.33 22.88 -2.25
C SER A 385 8.32 24.07 -1.27
N ALA A 386 8.59 23.83 0.02
CA ALA A 386 8.69 24.90 1.02
C ALA A 386 9.89 25.84 0.78
N LEU A 387 10.97 25.34 0.20
CA LEU A 387 12.09 26.18 -0.23
C LEU A 387 11.72 27.03 -1.44
N GLY A 388 11.01 26.44 -2.41
CA GLY A 388 10.50 27.12 -3.60
C GLY A 388 9.54 28.27 -3.29
N SER A 389 8.71 28.13 -2.25
CA SER A 389 7.75 29.17 -1.85
C SER A 389 8.40 30.45 -1.29
N LEU A 390 9.73 30.48 -1.09
CA LEU A 390 10.43 31.68 -0.64
C LEU A 390 10.56 32.75 -1.73
N SER A 391 10.73 32.35 -2.99
CA SER A 391 10.70 33.26 -4.15
C SER A 391 10.63 32.49 -5.48
N PRO A 392 10.06 33.07 -6.56
CA PRO A 392 10.01 32.42 -7.87
C PRO A 392 11.39 32.03 -8.44
N ALA A 393 12.45 32.78 -8.09
CA ALA A 393 13.82 32.47 -8.49
C ALA A 393 14.35 31.20 -7.79
N ILE A 394 14.04 31.04 -6.50
CA ILE A 394 14.40 29.83 -5.75
C ILE A 394 13.60 28.64 -6.26
N GLU A 395 12.31 28.81 -6.53
CA GLU A 395 11.46 27.76 -7.12
C GLU A 395 12.04 27.25 -8.46
N LEU A 396 12.37 28.15 -9.38
CA LEU A 396 12.98 27.80 -10.66
C LEU A 396 14.35 27.13 -10.47
N GLY A 397 15.18 27.63 -9.55
CA GLY A 397 16.48 27.03 -9.24
C GLY A 397 16.34 25.61 -8.67
N VAL A 398 15.42 25.40 -7.73
CA VAL A 398 15.09 24.10 -7.13
C VAL A 398 14.59 23.12 -8.19
N ALA A 399 13.66 23.56 -9.05
CA ALA A 399 13.13 22.76 -10.15
C ALA A 399 14.24 22.39 -11.15
N ALA A 400 15.09 23.35 -11.54
CA ALA A 400 16.19 23.12 -12.46
C ALA A 400 17.22 22.12 -11.90
N VAL A 401 17.61 22.26 -10.63
CA VAL A 401 18.51 21.32 -9.96
C VAL A 401 17.88 19.92 -9.87
N GLY A 402 16.59 19.83 -9.54
CA GLY A 402 15.87 18.55 -9.49
C GLY A 402 15.81 17.85 -10.85
N VAL A 403 15.45 18.59 -11.90
CA VAL A 403 15.42 18.08 -13.28
C VAL A 403 16.81 17.67 -13.74
N LEU A 404 17.83 18.48 -13.47
CA LEU A 404 19.22 18.16 -13.81
C LEU A 404 19.69 16.91 -13.08
N ALA A 405 19.40 16.77 -11.78
CA ALA A 405 19.76 15.59 -11.01
C ALA A 405 19.10 14.32 -11.55
N LEU A 406 17.80 14.39 -11.89
CA LEU A 406 17.07 13.28 -12.52
C LEU A 406 17.61 12.95 -13.90
N ALA A 407 17.95 13.96 -14.72
CA ALA A 407 18.53 13.77 -16.04
C ALA A 407 19.91 13.12 -15.96
N VAL A 408 20.80 13.63 -15.09
CA VAL A 408 22.14 13.07 -14.86
C VAL A 408 22.05 11.64 -14.33
N ALA A 409 21.16 11.37 -13.36
CA ALA A 409 20.94 10.02 -12.85
C ALA A 409 20.48 9.07 -13.97
N SER A 410 19.53 9.51 -14.80
CA SER A 410 19.01 8.72 -15.93
C SER A 410 20.07 8.44 -16.99
N LEU A 411 20.89 9.45 -17.33
CA LEU A 411 21.99 9.33 -18.29
C LEU A 411 23.15 8.48 -17.75
N ALA A 412 23.36 8.42 -16.44
CA ALA A 412 24.40 7.60 -15.82
C ALA A 412 24.04 6.12 -15.72
N VAL A 413 22.75 5.79 -15.52
CA VAL A 413 22.29 4.40 -15.29
C VAL A 413 22.54 3.51 -16.50
N LEU A 414 22.23 3.96 -17.72
CA LEU A 414 22.36 3.13 -18.92
C LEU A 414 23.83 2.73 -19.21
N PRO A 415 24.79 3.67 -19.32
CA PRO A 415 26.21 3.32 -19.49
C PRO A 415 26.75 2.46 -18.36
N TYR A 416 26.30 2.68 -17.13
CA TYR A 416 26.69 1.86 -15.98
C TYR A 416 26.22 0.41 -16.12
N LEU A 417 24.95 0.18 -16.44
CA LEU A 417 24.39 -1.16 -16.65
C LEU A 417 25.07 -1.88 -17.84
N VAL A 418 25.30 -1.16 -18.94
CA VAL A 418 25.99 -1.70 -20.11
C VAL A 418 27.44 -2.06 -19.78
N GLY A 419 28.21 -1.13 -19.21
CA GLY A 419 29.62 -1.34 -18.88
C GLY A 419 29.83 -2.48 -17.89
N THR A 420 29.05 -2.50 -16.80
CA THR A 420 29.16 -3.57 -15.79
C THR A 420 28.62 -4.90 -16.28
N GLY A 421 27.57 -4.91 -17.10
CA GLY A 421 27.07 -6.11 -17.78
C GLY A 421 28.11 -6.74 -18.70
N LEU A 422 28.73 -5.93 -19.57
CA LEU A 422 29.80 -6.39 -20.47
C LEU A 422 31.02 -6.92 -19.70
N LEU A 423 31.45 -6.22 -18.65
CA LEU A 423 32.57 -6.67 -17.80
C LEU A 423 32.26 -7.99 -17.09
N THR A 424 31.04 -8.16 -16.58
CA THR A 424 30.61 -9.37 -15.89
C THR A 424 30.58 -10.55 -16.85
N VAL A 425 29.96 -10.40 -18.03
CA VAL A 425 29.94 -11.45 -19.07
C VAL A 425 31.35 -11.81 -19.53
N ARG A 426 32.26 -10.84 -19.64
CA ARG A 426 33.65 -11.09 -20.03
C ARG A 426 34.44 -11.87 -18.99
N ARG A 427 34.19 -11.65 -17.69
CA ARG A 427 34.94 -12.31 -16.60
C ARG A 427 34.33 -13.64 -16.16
N GLU A 428 33.01 -13.72 -16.10
CA GLU A 428 32.27 -14.86 -15.54
C GLU A 428 31.65 -15.75 -16.63
N GLY A 429 31.67 -15.31 -17.89
CA GLY A 429 31.02 -15.98 -19.01
C GLY A 429 29.56 -15.58 -19.20
N LEU A 430 28.98 -16.01 -20.33
CA LEU A 430 27.59 -15.73 -20.68
C LEU A 430 26.66 -16.69 -19.93
N GLY A 431 25.80 -16.13 -19.08
CA GLY A 431 24.72 -16.82 -18.41
C GLY A 431 23.56 -15.87 -18.13
N VAL A 432 22.39 -16.43 -17.82
CA VAL A 432 21.16 -15.63 -17.57
C VAL A 432 21.39 -14.59 -16.47
N ALA A 433 22.08 -14.97 -15.40
CA ALA A 433 22.40 -14.09 -14.28
C ALA A 433 23.41 -12.99 -14.65
N THR A 434 24.39 -13.27 -15.50
CA THR A 434 25.42 -12.30 -15.90
C THR A 434 24.91 -11.35 -16.99
N ALA A 435 23.90 -11.75 -17.76
CA ALA A 435 23.27 -10.94 -18.79
C ALA A 435 22.19 -9.97 -18.26
N LEU A 436 21.70 -10.14 -17.02
CA LEU A 436 20.63 -9.32 -16.41
C LEU A 436 20.82 -7.79 -16.59
N PRO A 437 22.00 -7.19 -16.33
CA PRO A 437 22.21 -5.76 -16.55
C PRO A 437 22.02 -5.33 -18.01
N LEU A 438 22.52 -6.14 -18.96
CA LEU A 438 22.39 -5.86 -20.40
C LEU A 438 20.94 -6.00 -20.87
N LEU A 439 20.23 -7.02 -20.40
CA LEU A 439 18.81 -7.22 -20.69
C LEU A 439 17.97 -6.06 -20.16
N THR A 440 18.28 -5.59 -18.94
CA THR A 440 17.60 -4.43 -18.33
C THR A 440 17.86 -3.17 -19.14
N ALA A 441 19.13 -2.90 -19.52
CA ALA A 441 19.47 -1.75 -20.35
C ALA A 441 18.78 -1.80 -21.72
N GLY A 442 18.78 -2.97 -22.37
CA GLY A 442 18.09 -3.18 -23.65
C GLY A 442 16.58 -2.96 -23.57
N ALA A 443 15.93 -3.43 -22.49
CA ALA A 443 14.51 -3.22 -22.26
C ALA A 443 14.16 -1.73 -22.08
N ILE A 444 14.98 -0.99 -21.32
CA ILE A 444 14.81 0.46 -21.14
C ILE A 444 14.96 1.19 -22.47
N VAL A 445 16.04 0.91 -23.22
CA VAL A 445 16.27 1.53 -24.54
C VAL A 445 15.14 1.19 -25.51
N GLY A 446 14.72 -0.07 -25.57
CA GLY A 446 13.62 -0.50 -26.44
C GLY A 446 12.31 0.21 -26.11
N LEU A 447 11.95 0.35 -24.83
CA LEU A 447 10.76 1.08 -24.41
C LEU A 447 10.84 2.57 -24.78
N LEU A 448 12.00 3.21 -24.56
CA LEU A 448 12.20 4.61 -24.94
C LEU A 448 12.10 4.80 -26.46
N SER A 449 12.74 3.94 -27.25
CA SER A 449 12.66 3.97 -28.71
C SER A 449 11.22 3.76 -29.21
N LEU A 450 10.48 2.80 -28.63
CA LEU A 450 9.06 2.60 -28.95
C LEU A 450 8.21 3.82 -28.60
N THR A 451 8.55 4.53 -27.52
CA THR A 451 7.87 5.78 -27.14
C THR A 451 8.09 6.87 -28.17
N VAL A 452 9.33 7.05 -28.62
CA VAL A 452 9.65 8.02 -29.69
C VAL A 452 8.85 7.67 -30.95
N VAL A 453 8.81 6.39 -31.35
CA VAL A 453 7.99 5.94 -32.48
C VAL A 453 6.50 6.22 -32.24
N ALA A 454 5.98 5.96 -31.03
CA ALA A 454 4.59 6.23 -30.66
C ALA A 454 4.20 7.70 -30.85
N ILE A 455 5.08 8.60 -30.39
CA ILE A 455 4.89 10.05 -30.48
C ILE A 455 4.96 10.50 -31.93
N VAL A 456 6.00 10.09 -32.68
CA VAL A 456 6.21 10.51 -34.08
C VAL A 456 5.12 9.99 -35.00
N THR A 457 4.62 8.77 -34.77
CA THR A 457 3.56 8.16 -35.60
C THR A 457 2.16 8.55 -35.16
N HIS A 458 2.00 9.26 -34.04
CA HIS A 458 0.71 9.57 -33.42
C HIS A 458 -0.20 8.34 -33.19
N THR A 459 0.42 7.16 -32.98
CA THR A 459 -0.32 5.91 -32.82
C THR A 459 -0.83 5.78 -31.38
N ARG A 460 -2.11 6.08 -31.13
CA ARG A 460 -2.73 6.13 -29.80
C ARG A 460 -2.53 4.86 -28.95
N TRP A 461 -2.71 3.69 -29.54
CA TRP A 461 -2.51 2.41 -28.83
C TRP A 461 -1.04 2.17 -28.47
N LEU A 462 -0.11 2.65 -29.30
CA LEU A 462 1.32 2.54 -29.02
C LEU A 462 1.71 3.49 -27.89
N VAL A 463 1.13 4.71 -27.83
CA VAL A 463 1.30 5.62 -26.69
C VAL A 463 0.75 5.00 -25.41
N ALA A 464 -0.45 4.42 -25.46
CA ALA A 464 -1.04 3.73 -24.32
C ALA A 464 -0.13 2.60 -23.80
N LEU A 465 0.42 1.78 -24.71
CA LEU A 465 1.34 0.70 -24.37
C LEU A 465 2.65 1.22 -23.76
N THR A 466 3.26 2.25 -24.33
CA THR A 466 4.56 2.74 -23.88
C THR A 466 4.46 3.51 -22.57
N VAL A 467 3.45 4.36 -22.38
CA VAL A 467 3.20 5.06 -21.11
C VAL A 467 2.85 4.04 -20.01
N GLY A 468 2.03 3.02 -20.32
CA GLY A 468 1.78 1.90 -19.42
C GLY A 468 3.06 1.15 -19.04
N GLY A 469 3.91 0.84 -20.03
CA GLY A 469 5.22 0.22 -19.83
C GLY A 469 6.18 1.06 -18.98
N MET A 470 6.18 2.39 -19.13
CA MET A 470 6.95 3.30 -18.28
C MET A 470 6.46 3.27 -16.84
N ALA A 471 5.14 3.22 -16.60
CA ALA A 471 4.59 3.13 -15.25
C ALA A 471 5.02 1.84 -14.54
N VAL A 472 4.99 0.71 -15.25
CA VAL A 472 5.49 -0.59 -14.73
C VAL A 472 6.98 -0.52 -14.44
N THR A 473 7.77 0.06 -15.35
CA THR A 473 9.21 0.24 -15.17
C THR A 473 9.52 1.14 -13.98
N GLY A 474 8.78 2.24 -13.79
CA GLY A 474 8.89 3.14 -12.65
C GLY A 474 8.53 2.45 -11.33
N TYR A 475 7.49 1.62 -11.31
CA TYR A 475 7.15 0.78 -10.16
C TYR A 475 8.29 -0.19 -9.78
N LEU A 476 8.83 -0.92 -10.75
CA LEU A 476 9.97 -1.82 -10.51
C LEU A 476 11.23 -1.05 -10.09
N GLY A 477 11.47 0.12 -10.67
CA GLY A 477 12.57 1.02 -10.30
C GLY A 477 12.45 1.54 -8.86
N LEU A 478 11.24 1.89 -8.41
CA LEU A 478 10.98 2.28 -7.03
C LEU A 478 11.25 1.12 -6.07
N LEU A 479 10.78 -0.09 -6.39
CA LEU A 479 11.04 -1.27 -5.58
C LEU A 479 12.54 -1.61 -5.53
N PHE A 480 13.24 -1.49 -6.66
CA PHE A 480 14.67 -1.71 -6.74
C PHE A 480 15.45 -0.70 -5.92
N LEU A 481 15.09 0.59 -6.00
CA LEU A 481 15.70 1.64 -5.18
C LEU A 481 15.44 1.42 -3.69
N ALA A 482 14.23 0.99 -3.32
CA ALA A 482 13.91 0.63 -1.94
C ALA A 482 14.76 -0.55 -1.46
N PHE A 483 14.84 -1.62 -2.26
CA PHE A 483 15.66 -2.79 -1.99
C PHE A 483 17.14 -2.42 -1.82
N LEU A 484 17.70 -1.59 -2.70
CA LEU A 484 19.09 -1.16 -2.66
C LEU A 484 19.37 -0.27 -1.45
N ALA A 485 18.63 0.82 -1.27
CA ALA A 485 18.88 1.81 -0.22
C ALA A 485 18.68 1.22 1.17
N TYR A 486 17.56 0.49 1.36
CA TYR A 486 17.24 -0.12 2.64
C TYR A 486 18.08 -1.36 2.91
N GLY A 487 18.37 -2.17 1.88
CA GLY A 487 19.27 -3.31 2.02
C GLY A 487 20.67 -2.89 2.46
N GLN A 488 21.16 -1.77 1.94
CA GLN A 488 22.45 -1.20 2.35
C GLN A 488 22.43 -0.67 3.79
N TRP A 489 21.33 -0.04 4.23
CA TRP A 489 21.14 0.33 5.64
C TRP A 489 21.09 -0.90 6.53
N TYR A 490 20.34 -1.93 6.13
CA TYR A 490 20.19 -3.18 6.87
C TYR A 490 21.54 -3.91 7.02
N ALA A 491 22.30 -4.04 5.94
CA ALA A 491 23.61 -4.71 5.94
C ALA A 491 24.66 -4.02 6.83
N ARG A 492 24.49 -2.72 7.09
CA ARG A 492 25.36 -1.91 7.97
C ARG A 492 24.87 -1.88 9.42
N ARG A 493 23.72 -2.48 9.73
CA ARG A 493 23.19 -2.52 11.09
C ARG A 493 24.08 -3.43 11.94
N THR A 494 24.39 -2.97 13.15
CA THR A 494 25.06 -3.80 14.14
C THR A 494 24.07 -4.81 14.71
N PRO A 495 24.43 -6.11 14.76
CA PRO A 495 23.59 -7.11 15.40
C PRO A 495 23.35 -6.79 16.89
N THR A 496 22.16 -7.06 17.40
CA THR A 496 21.87 -7.01 18.84
C THR A 496 22.14 -8.39 19.44
N TRP A 497 23.23 -8.52 20.19
CA TRP A 497 23.73 -9.77 20.80
C TRP A 497 22.88 -10.13 22.02
N PRO A 498 22.21 -11.31 22.04
CA PRO A 498 22.82 -12.65 22.04
C PRO A 498 22.39 -13.54 20.86
N ALA A 499 23.27 -14.44 20.42
CA ALA A 499 22.96 -15.45 19.40
C ALA A 499 23.58 -16.80 19.78
N ASP A 500 22.80 -17.87 19.63
CA ASP A 500 23.23 -19.24 19.91
C ASP A 500 24.16 -19.77 18.81
N ALA A 501 24.12 -19.19 17.61
CA ALA A 501 25.00 -19.55 16.51
C ALA A 501 25.35 -18.38 15.60
N VAL A 502 26.57 -18.39 15.07
CA VAL A 502 26.97 -17.60 13.91
C VAL A 502 26.98 -18.53 12.69
N VAL A 503 26.14 -18.29 11.70
CA VAL A 503 25.97 -19.14 10.53
C VAL A 503 26.60 -18.48 9.31
N VAL A 504 27.66 -19.06 8.77
CA VAL A 504 28.25 -18.61 7.51
C VAL A 504 27.57 -19.34 6.36
N LEU A 505 26.92 -18.60 5.47
CA LEU A 505 26.27 -19.17 4.29
C LEU A 505 27.28 -19.52 3.21
N GLY A 506 27.19 -20.77 2.77
CA GLY A 506 27.95 -21.32 1.65
C GLY A 506 27.80 -20.53 0.35
N SER A 507 28.85 -20.63 -0.43
CA SER A 507 28.84 -20.33 -1.86
C SER A 507 29.84 -21.27 -2.52
N ARG A 508 29.67 -21.44 -3.83
CA ARG A 508 30.51 -22.28 -4.68
C ARG A 508 31.98 -22.35 -4.22
N VAL A 509 32.48 -23.57 -4.01
CA VAL A 509 33.91 -23.87 -3.76
C VAL A 509 34.57 -24.44 -5.01
N PHE A 510 35.90 -24.31 -5.10
CA PHE A 510 36.67 -24.86 -6.23
C PHE A 510 37.61 -25.97 -5.73
N GLY A 511 37.12 -27.21 -5.77
CA GLY A 511 37.74 -28.31 -5.05
C GLY A 511 37.71 -28.02 -3.54
N GLU A 512 38.87 -28.01 -2.89
CA GLU A 512 39.01 -27.61 -1.48
C GLU A 512 39.29 -26.10 -1.29
N ARG A 513 39.41 -25.34 -2.38
CA ARG A 513 39.81 -23.94 -2.33
C ARG A 513 38.60 -23.03 -2.10
N VAL A 514 38.66 -22.26 -1.02
CA VAL A 514 37.73 -21.19 -0.70
C VAL A 514 38.03 -19.96 -1.57
N PRO A 515 37.09 -19.48 -2.40
CA PRO A 515 37.28 -18.27 -3.20
C PRO A 515 37.22 -16.99 -2.34
N PRO A 516 37.75 -15.84 -2.83
CA PRO A 516 37.81 -14.61 -2.04
C PRO A 516 36.47 -14.11 -1.48
N LEU A 517 35.37 -14.28 -2.21
CA LEU A 517 34.04 -13.89 -1.73
C LEU A 517 33.55 -14.78 -0.58
N LEU A 518 33.88 -16.08 -0.60
CA LEU A 518 33.54 -17.01 0.47
C LEU A 518 34.44 -16.80 1.68
N ALA A 519 35.74 -16.56 1.47
CA ALA A 519 36.69 -16.20 2.51
C ALA A 519 36.19 -14.97 3.29
N ALA A 520 35.81 -13.90 2.59
CA ALA A 520 35.26 -12.70 3.22
C ALA A 520 34.00 -12.95 4.07
N ARG A 521 33.17 -13.94 3.70
CA ARG A 521 32.00 -14.34 4.52
C ARG A 521 32.43 -15.07 5.78
N ILE A 522 33.39 -15.97 5.67
CA ILE A 522 33.92 -16.72 6.81
C ILE A 522 34.60 -15.75 7.76
N ASP A 523 35.46 -14.86 7.26
CA ASP A 523 36.14 -13.82 8.03
C ASP A 523 35.12 -12.94 8.78
N ARG A 524 34.06 -12.49 8.09
CA ARG A 524 32.99 -11.72 8.74
C ARG A 524 32.23 -12.51 9.81
N GLY A 525 32.05 -13.81 9.61
CA GLY A 525 31.47 -14.73 10.59
C GLY A 525 32.36 -14.93 11.82
N MET A 526 33.68 -15.07 11.61
CA MET A 526 34.64 -15.14 12.71
C MET A 526 34.66 -13.83 13.50
N GLU A 527 34.67 -12.67 12.82
CA GLU A 527 34.54 -11.36 13.48
C GLU A 527 33.28 -11.28 14.35
N ALA A 528 32.14 -11.78 13.85
CA ALA A 528 30.90 -11.78 14.62
C ALA A 528 30.95 -12.75 15.82
N LEU A 529 31.64 -13.88 15.70
CA LEU A 529 31.85 -14.81 16.81
C LEU A 529 32.76 -14.15 17.87
N ASP A 530 33.86 -13.55 17.45
CA ASP A 530 34.82 -12.88 18.32
C ASP A 530 34.16 -11.72 19.09
N GLU A 531 33.31 -10.94 18.43
CA GLU A 531 32.51 -9.87 19.05
C GLU A 531 31.57 -10.40 20.15
N ILE A 532 30.94 -11.56 19.94
CA ILE A 532 30.10 -12.23 20.94
C ILE A 532 30.94 -12.70 22.12
N LEU A 533 32.01 -13.44 21.86
CA LEU A 533 32.86 -14.04 22.89
C LEU A 533 33.62 -12.98 23.69
N ALA A 534 33.94 -11.83 23.09
CA ALA A 534 34.52 -10.70 23.81
C ALA A 534 33.53 -10.06 24.79
N SER A 535 32.22 -10.14 24.49
CA SER A 535 31.16 -9.60 25.34
C SER A 535 30.72 -10.60 26.42
N ASP A 536 30.71 -11.89 26.10
CA ASP A 536 30.39 -13.01 26.98
C ASP A 536 31.24 -14.25 26.63
N PRO A 537 32.37 -14.47 27.34
CA PRO A 537 33.27 -15.58 27.07
C PRO A 537 32.63 -16.98 27.25
N ASP A 538 31.61 -17.07 28.11
CA ASP A 538 30.92 -18.32 28.44
C ASP A 538 29.71 -18.56 27.53
N ALA A 539 29.43 -17.68 26.56
CA ALA A 539 28.34 -17.86 25.62
C ALA A 539 28.48 -19.21 24.89
N PRO A 540 27.40 -20.01 24.77
CA PRO A 540 27.42 -21.31 24.10
C PRO A 540 27.49 -21.20 22.56
N THR A 541 27.83 -20.02 22.04
CA THR A 541 27.78 -19.70 20.62
C THR A 541 28.77 -20.53 19.80
N VAL A 542 28.26 -21.10 18.71
CA VAL A 542 29.03 -21.89 17.74
C VAL A 542 29.06 -21.23 16.37
N LEU A 543 30.14 -21.44 15.61
CA LEU A 543 30.25 -21.05 14.20
C LEU A 543 29.81 -22.20 13.32
N VAL A 544 28.66 -22.08 12.65
CA VAL A 544 28.16 -23.07 11.70
C VAL A 544 28.50 -22.63 10.28
N CYS A 545 29.35 -23.39 9.61
CA CYS A 545 29.59 -23.28 8.18
C CYS A 545 28.58 -24.15 7.43
N SER A 546 27.54 -23.53 6.87
CA SER A 546 26.42 -24.22 6.23
C SER A 546 26.47 -24.11 4.71
N GLY A 547 26.66 -25.25 4.05
CA GLY A 547 26.60 -25.39 2.61
C GLY A 547 26.88 -26.84 2.19
N GLY A 548 26.02 -27.41 1.36
CA GLY A 548 26.18 -28.77 0.87
C GLY A 548 27.16 -28.89 -0.29
N GLN A 549 27.10 -30.04 -0.97
CA GLN A 549 27.99 -30.35 -2.08
C GLN A 549 27.30 -30.06 -3.42
N GLY A 550 27.88 -29.15 -4.19
CA GLY A 550 27.52 -28.90 -5.58
C GLY A 550 27.93 -30.05 -6.52
N PRO A 551 27.29 -30.17 -7.69
CA PRO A 551 27.61 -31.24 -8.66
C PRO A 551 29.04 -31.18 -9.19
N ASP A 552 29.67 -30.00 -9.18
CA ASP A 552 31.03 -29.76 -9.67
C ASP A 552 32.08 -29.68 -8.54
N GLU A 553 31.72 -30.07 -7.31
CA GLU A 553 32.53 -29.89 -6.11
C GLU A 553 33.00 -31.24 -5.52
N THR A 554 34.27 -31.31 -5.11
CA THR A 554 34.85 -32.55 -4.55
C THR A 554 34.54 -32.75 -3.07
N VAL A 555 34.19 -31.67 -2.37
CA VAL A 555 33.83 -31.65 -0.95
C VAL A 555 32.64 -30.70 -0.76
N ALA A 556 31.84 -30.92 0.29
CA ALA A 556 30.78 -29.98 0.64
C ALA A 556 31.35 -28.60 1.01
N GLU A 557 30.67 -27.53 0.59
CA GLU A 557 31.08 -26.14 0.87
C GLU A 557 31.33 -25.94 2.37
N GLY A 558 30.42 -26.41 3.23
CA GLY A 558 30.49 -26.30 4.68
C GLY A 558 31.74 -26.95 5.28
N THR A 559 32.20 -28.07 4.72
CA THR A 559 33.44 -28.74 5.15
C THR A 559 34.68 -27.91 4.80
N ALA A 560 34.76 -27.40 3.57
CA ALA A 560 35.86 -26.54 3.14
C ALA A 560 35.90 -25.23 3.93
N MET A 561 34.74 -24.65 4.21
CA MET A 561 34.58 -23.45 5.04
C MET A 561 35.03 -23.67 6.48
N ALA A 562 34.61 -24.77 7.12
CA ALA A 562 35.02 -25.09 8.49
C ALA A 562 36.53 -25.28 8.60
N ALA A 563 37.13 -26.00 7.65
CA ALA A 563 38.58 -26.19 7.59
C ALA A 563 39.33 -24.86 7.38
N TYR A 564 38.79 -23.95 6.58
CA TYR A 564 39.34 -22.60 6.43
C TYR A 564 39.24 -21.79 7.73
N ALA A 565 38.08 -21.79 8.39
CA ALA A 565 37.85 -21.04 9.63
C ALA A 565 38.83 -21.47 10.74
N VAL A 566 39.02 -22.78 10.92
CA VAL A 566 39.98 -23.32 11.90
C VAL A 566 41.42 -22.90 11.57
N ARG A 567 41.83 -22.97 10.29
CA ARG A 567 43.16 -22.50 9.87
C ARG A 567 43.36 -20.99 10.06
N ALA A 568 42.28 -20.22 9.98
CA ALA A 568 42.30 -18.77 10.14
C ALA A 568 42.22 -18.32 11.60
N GLY A 569 42.04 -19.24 12.56
CA GLY A 569 42.11 -18.97 14.00
C GLY A 569 40.83 -19.23 14.80
N ALA A 570 39.75 -19.71 14.17
CA ALA A 570 38.52 -20.04 14.90
C ALA A 570 38.71 -21.24 15.86
N PRO A 571 38.13 -21.22 17.09
CA PRO A 571 38.22 -22.34 18.03
C PRO A 571 37.58 -23.61 17.45
N ALA A 572 38.37 -24.66 17.24
CA ALA A 572 37.93 -25.87 16.53
C ALA A 572 36.76 -26.60 17.22
N ASP A 573 36.65 -26.50 18.55
CA ASP A 573 35.55 -27.02 19.35
C ASP A 573 34.22 -26.29 19.14
N ARG A 574 34.28 -25.06 18.58
CA ARG A 574 33.11 -24.22 18.29
C ARG A 574 32.72 -24.17 16.81
N VAL A 575 33.51 -24.79 15.91
CA VAL A 575 33.21 -24.80 14.47
C VAL A 575 32.45 -26.07 14.09
N ILE A 576 31.33 -25.90 13.39
CA ILE A 576 30.48 -27.01 12.92
C ILE A 576 30.27 -26.87 11.41
N ALA A 577 30.39 -27.97 10.68
CA ALA A 577 30.04 -28.03 9.27
C ALA A 577 28.63 -28.62 9.09
N GLU A 578 27.77 -27.91 8.35
CA GLU A 578 26.50 -28.43 7.85
C GLU A 578 26.62 -28.62 6.33
N THR A 579 26.37 -29.84 5.84
CA THR A 579 26.79 -30.28 4.50
C THR A 579 25.65 -30.84 3.63
N ALA A 580 24.40 -30.76 4.09
CA ALA A 580 23.25 -31.32 3.40
C ALA A 580 22.47 -30.29 2.58
N SER A 581 22.65 -29.00 2.86
CA SER A 581 21.86 -27.91 2.29
C SER A 581 22.23 -27.55 0.84
N ARG A 582 21.24 -27.19 0.02
CA ARG A 582 21.43 -26.82 -1.40
C ARG A 582 20.95 -25.41 -1.73
N THR A 583 20.22 -24.79 -0.82
CA THR A 583 19.62 -23.47 -0.99
C THR A 583 19.74 -22.67 0.31
N THR A 584 19.73 -21.34 0.23
CA THR A 584 19.73 -20.48 1.43
C THR A 584 18.63 -20.85 2.44
N GLU A 585 17.45 -21.30 1.97
CA GLU A 585 16.36 -21.76 2.84
C GLU A 585 16.73 -23.05 3.57
N GLU A 586 17.29 -24.03 2.85
CA GLU A 586 17.77 -25.27 3.43
C GLU A 586 18.93 -25.02 4.41
N ASN A 587 19.87 -24.13 4.10
CA ASN A 587 20.96 -23.77 5.01
C ASN A 587 20.40 -23.33 6.37
N LEU A 588 19.42 -22.42 6.36
CA LEU A 588 18.81 -21.89 7.58
C LEU A 588 17.97 -22.94 8.33
N LEU A 589 17.19 -23.74 7.61
CA LEU A 589 16.35 -24.79 8.20
C LEU A 589 17.18 -25.92 8.83
N ARG A 590 18.20 -26.41 8.10
CA ARG A 590 19.10 -27.46 8.57
C ARG A 590 19.96 -26.99 9.71
N THR A 591 20.46 -25.76 9.66
CA THR A 591 21.21 -25.21 10.79
C THR A 591 20.31 -25.10 12.03
N ARG A 592 19.05 -24.70 11.90
CA ARG A 592 18.13 -24.66 13.05
C ARG A 592 17.88 -26.06 13.63
N GLU A 593 17.71 -27.06 12.78
CA GLU A 593 17.57 -28.47 13.19
C GLU A 593 18.81 -28.95 13.94
N LEU A 594 20.00 -28.68 13.41
CA LEU A 594 21.30 -29.00 14.01
C LEU A 594 21.52 -28.34 15.37
N LEU A 595 21.12 -27.06 15.54
CA LEU A 595 21.20 -26.38 16.84
C LEU A 595 20.25 -27.02 17.87
N HIS A 596 19.04 -27.36 17.44
CA HIS A 596 18.07 -28.02 18.32
C HIS A 596 18.57 -29.40 18.76
N GLU A 597 19.15 -30.19 17.86
CA GLU A 597 19.74 -31.51 18.19
C GLU A 597 20.86 -31.40 19.24
N ARG A 598 21.58 -30.27 19.26
CA ARG A 598 22.65 -29.98 20.22
C ARG A 598 22.16 -29.33 21.52
N GLY A 599 20.85 -29.14 21.67
CA GLY A 599 20.27 -28.47 22.83
C GLY A 599 20.58 -26.97 22.90
N LEU A 600 21.01 -26.36 21.79
CA LEU A 600 21.23 -24.92 21.67
C LEU A 600 19.93 -24.22 21.30
N GLY A 601 19.82 -22.93 21.63
CA GLY A 601 18.71 -22.11 21.15
C GLY A 601 18.77 -21.89 19.63
N ALA A 602 17.69 -21.33 19.08
CA ALA A 602 17.53 -21.14 17.63
C ALA A 602 17.87 -19.72 17.15
N SER A 603 18.47 -18.89 17.99
CA SER A 603 18.83 -17.51 17.63
C SER A 603 20.15 -17.48 16.85
N MET A 604 20.20 -16.73 15.74
CA MET A 604 21.31 -16.80 14.79
C MET A 604 21.82 -15.42 14.34
N VAL A 605 23.13 -15.33 14.11
CA VAL A 605 23.74 -14.28 13.27
C VAL A 605 24.22 -14.93 11.98
N VAL A 606 23.68 -14.53 10.84
CA VAL A 606 23.96 -15.13 9.54
C VAL A 606 24.94 -14.23 8.77
N ALA A 607 26.10 -14.75 8.41
CA ALA A 607 27.11 -14.06 7.61
C ALA A 607 26.99 -14.44 6.13
N THR A 608 26.89 -13.43 5.27
CA THR A 608 26.86 -13.57 3.81
C THR A 608 27.42 -12.31 3.13
N ASN A 609 27.41 -12.21 1.81
CA ASN A 609 27.87 -10.98 1.13
C ASN A 609 26.82 -9.84 1.21
N ASP A 610 27.28 -8.58 1.16
CA ASP A 610 26.44 -7.37 1.25
C ASP A 610 25.22 -7.39 0.31
N PHE A 611 25.39 -7.80 -0.95
CA PHE A 611 24.30 -7.83 -1.92
C PHE A 611 23.22 -8.87 -1.57
N HIS A 612 23.59 -9.95 -0.86
CA HIS A 612 22.69 -11.06 -0.49
C HIS A 612 22.09 -10.90 0.91
N ALA A 613 22.70 -10.09 1.77
CA ALA A 613 22.32 -9.94 3.18
C ALA A 613 20.83 -9.63 3.36
N PHE A 614 20.29 -8.69 2.59
CA PHE A 614 18.88 -8.30 2.74
C PHE A 614 17.91 -9.38 2.26
N ARG A 615 18.25 -10.13 1.20
CA ARG A 615 17.42 -11.27 0.76
C ARG A 615 17.45 -12.40 1.78
N ALA A 616 18.63 -12.77 2.29
CA ALA A 616 18.76 -13.78 3.34
C ALA A 616 17.97 -13.38 4.61
N ALA A 617 17.94 -12.08 4.93
CA ALA A 617 17.14 -11.55 6.02
C ALA A 617 15.63 -11.70 5.80
N ILE A 618 15.14 -11.40 4.59
CA ILE A 618 13.74 -11.62 4.22
C ILE A 618 13.39 -13.11 4.33
N ILE A 619 14.25 -14.00 3.83
CA ILE A 619 14.05 -15.45 3.91
C ILE A 619 13.96 -15.91 5.37
N SER A 620 14.88 -15.47 6.24
CA SER A 620 14.88 -15.90 7.64
C SER A 620 13.62 -15.46 8.39
N ARG A 621 13.11 -14.27 8.09
CA ARG A 621 11.83 -13.80 8.60
C ARG A 621 10.65 -14.66 8.13
N GLU A 622 10.60 -15.01 6.85
CA GLU A 622 9.53 -15.84 6.30
C GLU A 622 9.51 -17.26 6.88
N LEU A 623 10.69 -17.80 7.19
CA LEU A 623 10.84 -19.08 7.87
C LEU A 623 10.54 -19.00 9.38
N GLY A 624 10.26 -17.81 9.92
CA GLY A 624 10.02 -17.58 11.34
C GLY A 624 11.26 -17.81 12.22
N ILE A 625 12.46 -17.67 11.65
CA ILE A 625 13.73 -17.88 12.36
C ILE A 625 14.19 -16.55 12.95
N GLU A 626 14.61 -16.58 14.22
CA GLU A 626 15.22 -15.42 14.89
C GLU A 626 16.67 -15.24 14.43
N ALA A 627 16.84 -14.74 13.20
CA ALA A 627 18.14 -14.52 12.59
C ALA A 627 18.36 -13.06 12.20
N GLN A 628 19.53 -12.54 12.55
CA GLN A 628 20.06 -11.27 12.06
C GLN A 628 21.10 -11.55 10.98
N VAL A 629 21.18 -10.74 9.92
CA VAL A 629 22.09 -11.02 8.80
C VAL A 629 23.12 -9.90 8.67
N VAL A 630 24.40 -10.27 8.61
CA VAL A 630 25.53 -9.37 8.39
C VAL A 630 26.14 -9.57 7.01
N GLY A 631 26.55 -8.46 6.40
CA GLY A 631 27.14 -8.41 5.07
C GLY A 631 28.67 -8.37 5.10
N ALA A 632 29.30 -9.13 4.21
CA ALA A 632 30.71 -9.09 3.88
C ALA A 632 30.92 -8.33 2.56
N ARG A 633 31.99 -7.53 2.49
CA ARG A 633 32.29 -6.68 1.33
C ARG A 633 32.37 -7.48 0.04
N THR A 634 31.81 -6.92 -1.03
CA THR A 634 31.81 -7.52 -2.38
C THR A 634 32.61 -6.66 -3.37
N ALA A 635 33.25 -7.30 -4.34
CA ALA A 635 33.93 -6.60 -5.43
C ALA A 635 32.96 -5.75 -6.28
N HIS A 636 33.32 -4.48 -6.52
CA HIS A 636 32.46 -3.50 -7.18
C HIS A 636 31.97 -3.90 -8.59
N TYR A 637 32.79 -4.63 -9.37
CA TYR A 637 32.43 -5.00 -10.75
C TYR A 637 31.29 -6.03 -10.81
N TYR A 638 31.16 -6.88 -9.80
CA TYR A 638 30.14 -7.95 -9.74
C TYR A 638 28.82 -7.45 -9.13
N PHE A 639 28.86 -6.32 -8.41
CA PHE A 639 27.75 -5.82 -7.62
C PHE A 639 26.44 -5.61 -8.41
N PRO A 640 26.43 -5.02 -9.63
CA PRO A 640 25.16 -4.77 -10.36
C PRO A 640 24.46 -6.04 -10.81
N ALA A 641 25.19 -7.01 -11.37
CA ALA A 641 24.62 -8.28 -11.77
C ALA A 641 24.11 -9.06 -10.54
N ALA A 642 24.87 -9.04 -9.45
CA ALA A 642 24.50 -9.68 -8.19
C ALA A 642 23.23 -9.06 -7.60
N ILE A 643 23.18 -7.74 -7.43
CA ILE A 643 22.05 -7.06 -6.78
C ILE A 643 20.76 -7.16 -7.61
N LEU A 644 20.85 -7.10 -8.95
CA LEU A 644 19.70 -7.34 -9.83
C LEU A 644 19.19 -8.77 -9.69
N ARG A 645 20.09 -9.75 -9.63
CA ARG A 645 19.72 -11.15 -9.39
C ARG A 645 19.05 -11.34 -8.02
N GLU A 646 19.56 -10.70 -6.97
CA GLU A 646 18.93 -10.79 -5.64
C GLU A 646 17.57 -10.09 -5.60
N PHE A 647 17.44 -8.94 -6.26
CA PHE A 647 16.16 -8.23 -6.39
C PHE A 647 15.12 -9.09 -7.11
N VAL A 648 15.47 -9.68 -8.26
CA VAL A 648 14.60 -10.64 -8.98
C VAL A 648 14.25 -11.82 -8.08
N GLY A 649 15.21 -12.33 -7.29
CA GLY A 649 14.98 -13.38 -6.31
C GLY A 649 13.97 -13.02 -5.22
N VAL A 650 13.89 -11.74 -4.81
CA VAL A 650 12.86 -11.25 -3.87
C VAL A 650 11.50 -11.13 -4.56
N LEU A 651 11.44 -10.56 -5.78
CA LEU A 651 10.18 -10.44 -6.53
C LEU A 651 9.57 -11.82 -6.87
N ALA A 652 10.41 -12.81 -7.16
CA ALA A 652 10.01 -14.17 -7.46
C ALA A 652 9.32 -14.90 -6.29
N ARG A 653 9.41 -14.36 -5.06
CA ARG A 653 8.66 -14.88 -3.90
C ARG A 653 7.18 -14.51 -3.94
N SER A 654 6.80 -13.49 -4.71
CA SER A 654 5.41 -13.02 -4.82
C SER A 654 5.07 -12.60 -6.26
N PRO A 655 5.27 -13.49 -7.26
CA PRO A 655 5.22 -13.11 -8.67
C PRO A 655 3.83 -12.65 -9.08
N LEU A 656 2.77 -13.27 -8.54
CA LEU A 656 1.38 -12.89 -8.81
C LEU A 656 1.04 -11.51 -8.28
N VAL A 657 1.60 -11.12 -7.12
CA VAL A 657 1.36 -9.79 -6.54
C VAL A 657 1.97 -8.73 -7.45
N HIS A 658 3.24 -8.88 -7.82
CA HIS A 658 3.93 -7.92 -8.68
C HIS A 658 3.38 -7.90 -10.11
N ALA A 659 2.99 -9.06 -10.66
CA ALA A 659 2.33 -9.13 -11.96
C ALA A 659 0.97 -8.44 -11.94
N SER A 660 0.16 -8.66 -10.91
CA SER A 660 -1.17 -8.02 -10.78
C SER A 660 -1.05 -6.51 -10.62
N VAL A 661 -0.12 -6.04 -9.78
CA VAL A 661 0.14 -4.60 -9.59
C VAL A 661 0.67 -3.97 -10.87
N GLY A 662 1.63 -4.62 -11.54
CA GLY A 662 2.17 -4.13 -12.81
C GLY A 662 1.13 -4.07 -13.92
N LEU A 663 0.32 -5.11 -14.09
CA LEU A 663 -0.77 -5.14 -15.07
C LEU A 663 -1.82 -4.06 -14.78
N LEU A 664 -2.25 -3.93 -13.52
CA LEU A 664 -3.23 -2.93 -13.14
C LEU A 664 -2.70 -1.51 -13.36
N LEU A 665 -1.48 -1.23 -12.90
CA LEU A 665 -0.84 0.08 -13.05
C LEU A 665 -0.62 0.42 -14.54
N GLY A 666 -0.09 -0.53 -15.31
CA GLY A 666 0.15 -0.37 -16.74
C GLY A 666 -1.14 -0.16 -17.52
N ALA A 667 -2.20 -0.90 -17.21
CA ALA A 667 -3.51 -0.74 -17.83
C ALA A 667 -4.15 0.62 -17.49
N LEU A 668 -4.13 1.03 -16.22
CA LEU A 668 -4.72 2.31 -15.77
C LEU A 668 -3.98 3.50 -16.38
N VAL A 669 -2.65 3.51 -16.30
CA VAL A 669 -1.84 4.62 -16.83
C VAL A 669 -1.85 4.61 -18.36
N GLY A 670 -1.83 3.44 -18.99
CA GLY A 670 -1.96 3.31 -20.44
C GLY A 670 -3.33 3.78 -20.95
N ALA A 671 -4.41 3.44 -20.25
CA ALA A 671 -5.75 3.94 -20.55
C ALA A 671 -5.83 5.47 -20.41
N ALA A 672 -5.22 6.04 -19.36
CA ALA A 672 -5.11 7.49 -19.22
C ALA A 672 -4.34 8.12 -20.40
N GLY A 673 -3.21 7.53 -20.79
CA GLY A 673 -2.44 7.96 -21.97
C GLY A 673 -3.28 7.96 -23.25
N TYR A 674 -4.05 6.89 -23.48
CA TYR A 674 -4.95 6.78 -24.63
C TYR A 674 -6.02 7.88 -24.69
N LEU A 675 -6.57 8.24 -23.52
CA LEU A 675 -7.60 9.26 -23.37
C LEU A 675 -7.04 10.68 -23.55
N LEU A 676 -5.83 10.95 -23.04
CA LEU A 676 -5.20 12.26 -23.13
C LEU A 676 -4.71 12.63 -24.53
N THR A 677 -4.40 11.63 -25.36
CA THR A 677 -4.07 11.83 -26.79
C THR A 677 -5.32 11.81 -27.70
N GLY A 678 -6.51 12.01 -27.11
CA GLY A 678 -7.80 11.73 -27.73
C GLY A 678 -8.57 12.93 -28.24
#